data_AF-A0A368Q7Y1-F1
#
_entry.id   AF-A0A368Q7Y1-F1
#
_cell.length_a   1.000
_cell.length_b   1.000
_cell.length_c   1.000
_cell.angle_alpha   90.00
_cell.angle_beta   90.00
_cell.angle_gamma   90.00
#
_symmetry.space_group_name_H-M   'P 1'
#
loop_
_entity.id
_entity.type
_entity.pdbx_description
1 polymer ?
#
loop_
_entity_poly.entity_id
_entity_poly.type
_entity_poly.pdbx_seq_one_letter_code
_entity_poly.pdbx_strand_id
1 'polypeptide(L)'
;MMHMLVAPDGGGGELHPYGAPPAPVEQELELLRDTADDGLEGHVRCLRCGISGNATPHMRRGPDGPRTLCNACGIAYRKGKMRRMIEAEPPIDEAALAKLVPEVGMEFESEEKAYEFYNKYAGHIGFSVRKSTSHKSSENITKVRTFVCSREGYNRDKKSLEAKKPRLDTRIGCPARLIIKVTPECKYRVTDFKAEHNHQLAPPSTMHMLRSQRILTELQSGEAELSDDSVVTPTTKATGDLVVRQVSFLRNISLLPADYKNYLRSKRMKAMQPGDGGAILKYLQTMQMDNPSFFYTTQIDEDDRLTNFFWADPKSRDDFNYFGDVLCLDTTYKINGYGRPLALFLGVNHHKQTIIFGAAMLYDESFESYKWLFESFKIAMHGKQPTVALIDQSIPLSSAMAAAWPNTTQRICAWHIYQNSLKHLNHVFQGSKTFAKDFSKCVFGYEDGDEFLFAWRSMLEKYDLRHNEWLSKVFDEKEQWALAYDRHIFCADIISALQVESFSSILKKFLSPQLELLSFFKHYERAVDEHRYAELQADFQASQSYPRIPPAKMLKQAAHTYTPVVFEIFRKEFELFMDSVLFSCGEAGTTSEYKVASSEKPKEHFVRFDSSDCSCVCTCRKFEFMGIPCCHMLKVLDYRNIKELPQKYLLKRWRRTAKSTNEDNEGNATNANGSSLNVPAPAANHHGLQSFSAMIQDASVSSMH
;
A
#
# COMPACT_ATOMS: atom_id res chain seq x y z
N MET A 1 -7.92 5.15 -23.19
CA MET A 1 -8.37 5.08 -24.59
C MET A 1 -8.84 3.65 -24.84
N MET A 2 -10.15 3.45 -24.93
CA MET A 2 -10.72 2.16 -25.28
C MET A 2 -12.02 2.43 -26.05
N HIS A 3 -11.94 2.34 -27.38
CA HIS A 3 -13.07 2.41 -28.29
C HIS A 3 -12.83 1.37 -29.39
N MET A 4 -13.85 0.55 -29.63
CA MET A 4 -14.27 -0.10 -30.88
C MET A 4 -15.22 -1.24 -30.45
N LEU A 5 -16.53 -0.99 -30.46
CA LEU A 5 -17.44 -1.07 -31.62
C LEU A 5 -17.82 -2.53 -31.95
N VAL A 6 -19.13 -2.78 -31.86
CA VAL A 6 -19.81 -4.04 -32.19
C VAL A 6 -20.71 -3.77 -33.39
N ALA A 7 -20.70 -4.68 -34.38
CA ALA A 7 -21.74 -4.82 -35.41
C ALA A 7 -21.70 -6.27 -35.98
N PRO A 8 -22.79 -6.82 -36.56
CA PRO A 8 -23.06 -8.26 -36.50
C PRO A 8 -23.34 -8.98 -37.85
N ASP A 9 -23.78 -10.24 -37.72
CA ASP A 9 -24.62 -11.08 -38.62
C ASP A 9 -24.04 -12.07 -39.66
N GLY A 10 -24.67 -13.27 -39.68
CA GLY A 10 -24.69 -14.29 -40.76
C GLY A 10 -23.52 -15.30 -40.81
N GLY A 11 -23.70 -16.62 -41.04
CA GLY A 11 -24.92 -17.44 -41.12
C GLY A 11 -24.78 -18.65 -42.08
N GLY A 12 -24.77 -19.89 -41.56
CA GLY A 12 -25.05 -21.15 -42.31
C GLY A 12 -23.87 -21.93 -42.93
N GLY A 13 -23.94 -23.27 -42.90
CA GLY A 13 -23.01 -24.20 -43.59
C GLY A 13 -22.79 -25.53 -42.82
N GLU A 14 -22.86 -26.69 -43.50
CA GLU A 14 -23.10 -28.01 -42.86
C GLU A 14 -22.20 -29.15 -43.42
N LEU A 15 -22.15 -30.30 -42.71
CA LEU A 15 -21.82 -31.69 -43.15
C LEU A 15 -20.36 -32.28 -43.22
N HIS A 16 -20.10 -33.20 -42.26
CA HIS A 16 -19.61 -34.61 -42.41
C HIS A 16 -18.09 -35.01 -42.57
N PRO A 17 -17.71 -36.30 -42.30
CA PRO A 17 -16.46 -36.65 -41.55
C PRO A 17 -15.62 -37.85 -42.13
N TYR A 18 -14.81 -38.49 -41.26
CA TYR A 18 -14.03 -39.76 -41.35
C TYR A 18 -12.51 -39.70 -41.66
N GLY A 19 -11.74 -40.53 -40.92
CA GLY A 19 -10.34 -40.88 -41.21
C GLY A 19 -9.48 -41.21 -39.96
N ALA A 20 -9.07 -42.47 -39.77
CA ALA A 20 -8.18 -42.94 -38.70
C ALA A 20 -7.15 -43.96 -39.27
N PRO A 21 -6.37 -44.70 -38.44
CA PRO A 21 -5.02 -44.42 -37.92
C PRO A 21 -3.91 -45.22 -38.68
N PRO A 22 -2.64 -45.32 -38.19
CA PRO A 22 -2.26 -46.43 -37.29
C PRO A 22 -1.11 -46.14 -36.27
N ALA A 23 -0.68 -47.17 -35.53
CA ALA A 23 0.33 -47.14 -34.44
C ALA A 23 1.57 -48.05 -34.75
N PRO A 24 2.16 -48.84 -33.80
CA PRO A 24 3.19 -48.51 -32.78
C PRO A 24 4.51 -49.34 -32.92
N VAL A 25 5.51 -49.16 -32.02
CA VAL A 25 6.55 -50.18 -31.68
C VAL A 25 6.96 -50.10 -30.20
N GLU A 26 7.24 -51.25 -29.57
CA GLU A 26 7.56 -51.49 -28.14
C GLU A 26 9.05 -51.85 -27.90
N GLN A 27 9.49 -51.90 -26.63
CA GLN A 27 10.12 -53.11 -26.01
C GLN A 27 10.51 -52.94 -24.51
N GLU A 28 10.43 -54.04 -23.75
CA GLU A 28 10.65 -54.14 -22.28
C GLU A 28 11.93 -54.94 -21.89
N LEU A 29 12.08 -55.18 -20.56
CA LEU A 29 12.82 -56.25 -19.83
C LEU A 29 14.27 -55.95 -19.40
N GLU A 30 14.81 -56.43 -18.26
CA GLU A 30 14.29 -57.27 -17.15
C GLU A 30 14.90 -56.89 -15.76
N LEU A 31 14.56 -57.62 -14.69
CA LEU A 31 15.13 -57.57 -13.33
C LEU A 31 16.10 -58.74 -13.07
N LEU A 32 17.20 -58.49 -12.33
CA LEU A 32 17.94 -59.53 -11.60
C LEU A 32 18.32 -59.07 -10.19
N ARG A 33 18.22 -59.97 -9.22
CA ARG A 33 18.82 -59.84 -7.89
C ARG A 33 20.06 -60.71 -7.85
N ASP A 34 21.10 -60.26 -7.16
CA ASP A 34 22.08 -61.18 -6.58
C ASP A 34 22.58 -60.69 -5.23
N THR A 35 22.97 -61.64 -4.38
CA THR A 35 23.40 -61.40 -3.00
C THR A 35 24.89 -61.65 -2.85
N ALA A 36 25.63 -60.63 -2.41
CA ALA A 36 26.96 -60.79 -1.84
C ALA A 36 27.08 -59.87 -0.62
N ASP A 37 27.37 -60.49 0.53
CA ASP A 37 27.84 -59.81 1.74
C ASP A 37 29.37 -59.85 1.70
N ASP A 38 30.01 -58.69 1.72
CA ASP A 38 31.44 -58.55 1.95
C ASP A 38 31.68 -57.27 2.75
N GLY A 39 32.25 -57.44 3.94
CA GLY A 39 32.18 -56.45 5.00
C GLY A 39 33.18 -55.30 4.87
N LEU A 40 32.68 -54.07 5.02
CA LEU A 40 33.45 -52.92 5.52
C LEU A 40 32.59 -52.16 6.52
N GLU A 41 32.99 -52.14 7.80
CA GLU A 41 32.31 -51.44 8.90
C GLU A 41 32.43 -49.91 8.79
N GLY A 42 31.71 -49.33 7.82
CA GLY A 42 31.50 -47.90 7.75
C GLY A 42 30.47 -47.46 8.79
N HIS A 43 30.91 -47.09 10.01
CA HIS A 43 30.04 -46.52 11.03
C HIS A 43 29.28 -45.29 10.50
N VAL A 44 27.99 -45.45 10.20
CA VAL A 44 27.12 -44.38 9.71
C VAL A 44 27.08 -43.26 10.75
N ARG A 45 27.43 -42.03 10.37
CA ARG A 45 27.39 -40.84 11.23
C ARG A 45 26.37 -39.84 10.70
N CYS A 46 25.79 -39.04 11.60
CA CYS A 46 24.91 -37.94 11.20
C CYS A 46 25.70 -36.86 10.44
N LEU A 47 25.37 -36.64 9.18
CA LEU A 47 26.08 -35.70 8.29
C LEU A 47 26.07 -34.22 8.73
N ARG A 48 25.26 -33.85 9.75
CA ARG A 48 25.21 -32.47 10.27
C ARG A 48 25.90 -32.26 11.62
N CYS A 49 26.10 -33.32 12.41
CA CYS A 49 26.67 -33.21 13.77
C CYS A 49 27.71 -34.30 14.11
N GLY A 50 28.06 -35.19 13.18
CA GLY A 50 29.11 -36.20 13.34
C GLY A 50 28.79 -37.36 14.30
N ILE A 51 27.65 -37.32 14.99
CA ILE A 51 27.21 -38.33 15.96
C ILE A 51 27.08 -39.70 15.28
N SER A 52 27.66 -40.72 15.90
CA SER A 52 27.60 -42.12 15.43
C SER A 52 26.16 -42.66 15.49
N GLY A 53 25.77 -43.44 14.48
CA GLY A 53 24.49 -44.15 14.43
C GLY A 53 24.26 -45.09 15.61
N ASN A 54 25.34 -45.55 16.25
CA ASN A 54 25.29 -46.40 17.43
C ASN A 54 25.16 -45.62 18.76
N ALA A 55 25.21 -44.29 18.75
CA ALA A 55 25.12 -43.46 19.96
C ALA A 55 23.67 -43.27 20.44
N THR A 56 23.16 -44.23 21.20
CA THR A 56 21.94 -44.06 22.01
C THR A 56 22.23 -43.16 23.24
N PRO A 57 21.33 -42.24 23.63
CA PRO A 57 19.93 -42.05 23.17
C PRO A 57 19.79 -41.04 22.01
N HIS A 58 20.88 -40.60 21.38
CA HIS A 58 20.85 -39.52 20.37
C HIS A 58 20.34 -39.96 18.99
N MET A 59 20.16 -41.26 18.75
CA MET A 59 19.63 -41.83 17.51
C MET A 59 18.34 -42.62 17.78
N ARG A 60 17.26 -42.30 17.06
CA ARG A 60 15.94 -42.97 17.19
C ARG A 60 15.47 -43.63 15.89
N ARG A 61 14.46 -44.49 15.97
CA ARG A 61 13.75 -45.07 14.82
C ARG A 61 13.00 -43.98 14.07
N GLY A 62 13.14 -43.97 12.75
CA GLY A 62 12.38 -43.13 11.81
C GLY A 62 11.57 -43.97 10.82
N PRO A 63 10.99 -43.34 9.79
CA PRO A 63 10.15 -44.02 8.79
C PRO A 63 10.86 -45.21 8.14
N ASP A 64 12.15 -45.03 7.82
CA ASP A 64 12.97 -46.01 7.09
C ASP A 64 13.68 -47.03 8.01
N GLY A 65 13.31 -47.12 9.29
CA GLY A 65 13.82 -48.12 10.23
C GLY A 65 14.55 -47.56 11.47
N PRO A 66 15.18 -48.44 12.28
CA PRO A 66 15.84 -48.05 13.53
C PRO A 66 17.10 -47.19 13.29
N ARG A 67 17.35 -46.21 14.17
CA ARG A 67 18.53 -45.32 14.16
C ARG A 67 18.69 -44.45 12.89
N THR A 68 17.59 -44.14 12.20
CA THR A 68 17.59 -43.29 10.99
C THR A 68 17.32 -41.81 11.26
N LEU A 69 16.95 -41.41 12.48
CA LEU A 69 16.72 -40.02 12.88
C LEU A 69 17.65 -39.60 14.02
N CYS A 70 18.36 -38.48 13.86
CA CYS A 70 19.20 -37.90 14.91
C CYS A 70 18.41 -36.91 15.78
N ASN A 71 18.32 -37.18 17.08
CA ASN A 71 17.64 -36.32 18.06
C ASN A 71 18.37 -35.00 18.32
N ALA A 72 19.68 -34.94 18.09
CA ALA A 72 20.48 -33.73 18.33
C ALA A 72 20.31 -32.64 17.26
N CYS A 73 19.91 -33.01 16.03
CA CYS A 73 19.76 -32.05 14.92
C CYS A 73 18.48 -32.21 14.09
N GLY A 74 17.64 -33.23 14.35
CA GLY A 74 16.29 -33.38 13.78
C GLY A 74 16.19 -33.90 12.34
N ILE A 75 17.23 -34.54 11.79
CA ILE A 75 17.29 -34.91 10.35
C ILE A 75 17.37 -36.45 10.16
N ALA A 76 16.78 -36.94 9.06
CA ALA A 76 16.64 -38.35 8.67
C ALA A 76 17.72 -38.85 7.68
N TYR A 77 17.97 -40.17 7.64
CA TYR A 77 18.87 -40.78 6.65
C TYR A 77 18.63 -42.29 6.40
N ARG A 78 18.35 -42.70 5.15
CA ARG A 78 19.29 -43.44 4.24
C ARG A 78 18.66 -43.58 2.83
N LYS A 79 19.52 -43.64 1.79
CA LYS A 79 19.24 -43.85 0.35
C LYS A 79 18.32 -42.81 -0.34
N GLY A 80 18.92 -41.88 -1.10
CA GLY A 80 18.37 -41.62 -2.43
C GLY A 80 18.12 -40.20 -2.96
N LYS A 81 18.47 -39.09 -2.29
CA LYS A 81 18.85 -37.80 -2.91
C LYS A 81 19.18 -36.73 -1.88
N MET A 82 20.25 -35.97 -2.13
CA MET A 82 20.69 -34.83 -1.30
C MET A 82 20.11 -33.53 -1.88
N ARG A 83 19.52 -32.66 -1.05
CA ARG A 83 19.39 -31.22 -1.42
C ARG A 83 20.80 -30.63 -1.38
N ARG A 84 21.26 -30.02 -2.47
CA ARG A 84 22.60 -29.41 -2.56
C ARG A 84 22.86 -28.52 -1.34
N MET A 85 23.97 -28.76 -0.65
CA MET A 85 24.52 -27.79 0.28
C MET A 85 25.15 -26.64 -0.51
N ILE A 86 25.14 -25.45 0.08
CA ILE A 86 26.13 -24.41 -0.25
C ILE A 86 27.50 -25.04 0.01
N GLU A 87 28.43 -24.91 -0.92
CA GLU A 87 29.80 -25.38 -0.73
C GLU A 87 30.37 -24.69 0.51
N ALA A 88 30.79 -25.49 1.49
CA ALA A 88 31.62 -24.96 2.55
C ALA A 88 32.95 -24.56 1.90
N GLU A 89 33.34 -23.29 2.04
CA GLU A 89 34.66 -22.84 1.62
C GLU A 89 35.73 -23.80 2.18
N PRO A 90 36.78 -24.12 1.40
CA PRO A 90 37.81 -25.05 1.83
C PRO A 90 38.44 -24.57 3.14
N PRO A 91 38.96 -25.49 3.99
CA PRO A 91 39.62 -25.10 5.22
C PRO A 91 40.73 -24.10 4.90
N ILE A 92 40.60 -22.90 5.49
CA ILE A 92 41.53 -21.80 5.28
C ILE A 92 42.92 -22.26 5.74
N ASP A 93 43.86 -22.25 4.80
CA ASP A 93 45.27 -22.57 5.01
C ASP A 93 45.83 -21.77 6.21
N GLU A 94 46.70 -22.35 7.04
CA GLU A 94 47.22 -21.68 8.25
C GLU A 94 47.92 -20.35 7.91
N ALA A 95 48.51 -20.27 6.71
CA ALA A 95 49.11 -19.07 6.14
C ALA A 95 48.11 -17.91 5.87
N ALA A 96 46.83 -18.21 5.69
CA ALA A 96 45.78 -17.21 5.49
C ALA A 96 45.11 -16.76 6.81
N LEU A 97 45.09 -17.61 7.84
CA LEU A 97 44.70 -17.20 9.19
C LEU A 97 45.72 -16.22 9.79
N ALA A 98 47.01 -16.40 9.53
CA ALA A 98 48.07 -15.48 9.94
C ALA A 98 47.86 -14.04 9.39
N LYS A 99 47.36 -13.91 8.14
CA LYS A 99 47.04 -12.60 7.51
C LYS A 99 45.79 -11.91 8.07
N LEU A 100 45.04 -12.58 8.94
CA LEU A 100 43.79 -12.09 9.53
C LEU A 100 43.95 -11.59 10.98
N VAL A 101 45.11 -11.80 11.60
CA VAL A 101 45.40 -11.30 12.95
C VAL A 101 45.79 -9.81 12.88
N PRO A 102 45.16 -8.91 13.66
CA PRO A 102 45.61 -7.52 13.75
C PRO A 102 46.99 -7.41 14.39
N GLU A 103 47.90 -6.67 13.75
CA GLU A 103 49.23 -6.36 14.31
C GLU A 103 49.37 -4.87 14.58
N VAL A 104 50.14 -4.53 15.63
CA VAL A 104 50.47 -3.14 15.95
C VAL A 104 51.38 -2.57 14.86
N GLY A 105 50.94 -1.49 14.21
CA GLY A 105 51.62 -0.91 13.05
C GLY A 105 50.90 -1.06 11.72
N MET A 106 49.88 -1.95 11.60
CA MET A 106 49.06 -2.05 10.38
C MET A 106 48.35 -0.73 10.07
N GLU A 107 48.24 -0.36 8.78
CA GLU A 107 47.59 0.87 8.32
C GLU A 107 46.36 0.62 7.45
N PHE A 108 45.36 1.48 7.59
CA PHE A 108 44.10 1.46 6.85
C PHE A 108 43.77 2.85 6.28
N GLU A 109 43.15 2.90 5.11
CA GLU A 109 42.76 4.17 4.47
C GLU A 109 41.57 4.86 5.16
N SER A 110 40.74 4.12 5.92
CA SER A 110 39.57 4.66 6.63
C SER A 110 39.26 3.93 7.94
N GLU A 111 38.43 4.55 8.79
CA GLU A 111 37.90 3.91 10.00
C GLU A 111 37.06 2.67 9.65
N GLU A 112 36.35 2.72 8.53
CA GLU A 112 35.47 1.66 8.02
C GLU A 112 36.28 0.42 7.63
N LYS A 113 37.35 0.58 6.83
CA LYS A 113 38.23 -0.54 6.46
C LYS A 113 38.91 -1.19 7.67
N ALA A 114 39.32 -0.39 8.66
CA ALA A 114 39.86 -0.90 9.92
C ALA A 114 38.81 -1.67 10.74
N TYR A 115 37.57 -1.21 10.76
CA TYR A 115 36.45 -1.89 11.42
C TYR A 115 36.07 -3.20 10.70
N GLU A 116 36.02 -3.20 9.36
CA GLU A 116 35.74 -4.38 8.54
C GLU A 116 36.78 -5.48 8.75
N PHE A 117 38.08 -5.12 8.73
CA PHE A 117 39.18 -6.02 9.01
C PHE A 117 39.04 -6.65 10.41
N TYR A 118 38.80 -5.83 11.44
CA TYR A 118 38.65 -6.32 12.82
C TYR A 118 37.36 -7.14 13.02
N ASN A 119 36.27 -6.82 12.31
CA ASN A 119 35.04 -7.61 12.35
C ASN A 119 35.18 -8.94 11.60
N LYS A 120 35.99 -9.00 10.53
CA LYS A 120 36.34 -10.25 9.86
C LYS A 120 37.17 -11.15 10.78
N TYR A 121 38.20 -10.60 11.44
CA TYR A 121 38.95 -11.30 12.50
C TYR A 121 38.02 -11.84 13.59
N ALA A 122 37.14 -11.00 14.15
CA ALA A 122 36.20 -11.40 15.19
C ALA A 122 35.21 -12.50 14.76
N GLY A 123 34.87 -12.56 13.47
CA GLY A 123 34.05 -13.61 12.88
C GLY A 123 34.72 -14.98 12.91
N HIS A 124 36.02 -15.03 12.62
CA HIS A 124 36.82 -16.27 12.64
C HIS A 124 37.12 -16.73 14.08
N ILE A 125 37.33 -15.78 15.01
CA ILE A 125 37.59 -16.08 16.43
C ILE A 125 36.30 -16.36 17.22
N GLY A 126 35.13 -15.90 16.75
CA GLY A 126 33.83 -16.22 17.33
C GLY A 126 33.32 -15.23 18.38
N PHE A 127 33.56 -13.93 18.20
CA PHE A 127 32.97 -12.86 19.03
C PHE A 127 32.31 -11.77 18.18
N SER A 128 31.57 -10.86 18.83
CA SER A 128 30.98 -9.68 18.16
C SER A 128 31.73 -8.40 18.53
N VAL A 129 32.00 -7.56 17.53
CA VAL A 129 32.68 -6.26 17.70
C VAL A 129 31.66 -5.16 18.05
N ARG A 130 32.12 -4.18 18.83
CA ARG A 130 31.42 -2.94 19.16
C ARG A 130 32.38 -1.75 18.96
N LYS A 131 31.91 -0.64 18.35
CA LYS A 131 32.63 0.64 18.40
C LYS A 131 32.50 1.23 19.82
N SER A 132 33.62 1.57 20.44
CA SER A 132 33.68 2.14 21.80
C SER A 132 34.07 3.63 21.72
N THR A 133 35.03 4.08 22.52
CA THR A 133 35.46 5.49 22.56
C THR A 133 36.06 5.99 21.24
N SER A 134 35.91 7.29 21.00
CA SER A 134 36.58 8.01 19.93
C SER A 134 36.93 9.43 20.34
N HIS A 135 38.12 9.88 19.94
CA HIS A 135 38.54 11.27 20.07
C HIS A 135 38.55 11.91 18.67
N LYS A 136 37.82 13.01 18.50
CA LYS A 136 37.74 13.77 17.24
C LYS A 136 38.54 15.06 17.32
N SER A 137 38.97 15.57 16.16
CA SER A 137 39.55 16.90 15.99
C SER A 137 38.46 17.99 16.02
N SER A 138 38.87 19.25 16.10
CA SER A 138 38.01 20.43 15.85
C SER A 138 37.30 20.37 14.49
N GLU A 139 37.95 19.77 13.49
CA GLU A 139 37.44 19.53 12.13
C GLU A 139 36.62 18.22 12.02
N ASN A 140 36.11 17.69 13.14
CA ASN A 140 35.25 16.49 13.22
C ASN A 140 35.91 15.14 12.78
N ILE A 141 37.14 15.15 12.27
CA ILE A 141 37.95 13.96 11.91
C ILE A 141 38.26 13.12 13.16
N THR A 142 38.04 11.80 13.11
CA THR A 142 38.38 10.87 14.21
C THR A 142 39.90 10.70 14.32
N LYS A 143 40.53 11.29 15.34
CA LYS A 143 41.96 11.14 15.61
C LYS A 143 42.33 9.80 16.25
N VAL A 144 41.42 9.24 17.07
CA VAL A 144 41.59 7.94 17.75
C VAL A 144 40.24 7.23 17.80
N ARG A 145 40.20 5.92 17.51
CA ARG A 145 39.01 5.07 17.64
C ARG A 145 39.36 3.74 18.32
N THR A 146 38.50 3.32 19.24
CA THR A 146 38.61 2.03 19.95
C THR A 146 37.49 1.08 19.50
N PHE A 147 37.84 -0.12 19.07
CA PHE A 147 36.92 -1.24 18.85
C PHE A 147 37.10 -2.26 19.97
N VAL A 148 36.01 -2.86 20.45
CA VAL A 148 36.02 -3.77 21.62
C VAL A 148 35.10 -4.97 21.41
N CYS A 149 35.28 -6.02 22.21
CA CYS A 149 34.31 -7.10 22.30
C CYS A 149 32.94 -6.59 22.80
N SER A 150 31.84 -7.19 22.35
CA SER A 150 30.47 -6.88 22.82
C SER A 150 30.27 -7.06 24.33
N ARG A 151 31.12 -7.86 24.99
CA ARG A 151 31.13 -8.11 26.44
C ARG A 151 32.06 -7.20 27.25
N GLU A 152 32.67 -6.19 26.62
CA GLU A 152 33.55 -5.21 27.27
C GLU A 152 32.77 -4.25 28.20
N GLY A 153 33.47 -3.78 29.23
CA GLY A 153 32.93 -2.93 30.30
C GLY A 153 32.05 -3.68 31.31
N TYR A 154 31.52 -2.94 32.28
CA TYR A 154 30.52 -3.39 33.24
C TYR A 154 29.33 -2.42 33.19
N ASN A 155 28.12 -2.88 33.47
CA ASN A 155 27.00 -1.96 33.63
C ASN A 155 27.17 -1.15 34.93
N ARG A 156 26.83 0.14 34.88
CA ARG A 156 26.69 0.95 36.10
C ARG A 156 25.35 0.60 36.74
N ASP A 157 25.35 0.32 38.04
CA ASP A 157 24.14 0.00 38.81
C ASP A 157 23.13 1.15 38.82
N LYS A 158 22.26 1.22 37.82
CA LYS A 158 20.98 1.90 37.94
C LYS A 158 19.98 0.94 38.56
N LYS A 159 19.86 1.00 39.89
CA LYS A 159 18.68 0.51 40.63
C LYS A 159 17.45 1.30 40.19
N SER A 160 16.83 0.88 39.08
CA SER A 160 15.44 1.20 38.76
C SER A 160 14.66 -0.09 38.79
N LEU A 161 14.04 -0.37 39.94
CA LEU A 161 12.94 -1.31 40.02
C LEU A 161 11.83 -0.79 39.07
N GLU A 162 11.19 -1.71 38.34
CA GLU A 162 10.17 -1.48 37.28
C GLU A 162 10.68 -1.44 35.82
N ALA A 163 10.98 -2.63 35.29
CA ALA A 163 10.94 -2.90 33.85
C ALA A 163 10.34 -4.30 33.61
N LYS A 164 9.23 -4.41 32.86
CA LYS A 164 8.43 -5.65 32.70
C LYS A 164 9.12 -6.81 31.96
N LYS A 165 10.37 -6.68 31.53
CA LYS A 165 11.27 -7.78 31.09
C LYS A 165 12.72 -7.43 31.45
N PRO A 166 13.39 -8.16 32.37
CA PRO A 166 14.81 -7.95 32.62
C PRO A 166 15.62 -8.34 31.38
N ARG A 167 16.44 -7.42 30.86
CA ARG A 167 17.47 -7.76 29.86
C ARG A 167 18.56 -8.54 30.57
N LEU A 168 18.90 -9.73 30.05
CA LEU A 168 20.05 -10.50 30.53
C LEU A 168 21.32 -9.67 30.37
N ASP A 169 22.11 -9.53 31.44
CA ASP A 169 23.39 -8.85 31.34
C ASP A 169 24.37 -9.72 30.53
N THR A 170 25.16 -9.04 29.71
CA THR A 170 26.14 -9.64 28.79
C THR A 170 27.52 -9.01 28.93
N ARG A 171 27.68 -8.00 29.78
CA ARG A 171 28.94 -7.28 30.02
C ARG A 171 29.67 -7.83 31.24
N ILE A 172 30.91 -8.26 31.03
CA ILE A 172 31.73 -8.94 32.04
C ILE A 172 33.17 -8.41 32.06
N GLY A 173 33.39 -7.18 31.60
CA GLY A 173 34.70 -6.55 31.58
C GLY A 173 35.70 -7.16 30.59
N CYS A 174 35.24 -7.73 29.47
CA CYS A 174 36.13 -8.36 28.50
C CYS A 174 37.23 -7.39 28.00
N PRO A 175 38.53 -7.75 28.09
CA PRO A 175 39.62 -6.82 27.77
C PRO A 175 39.97 -6.73 26.28
N ALA A 176 39.47 -7.65 25.45
CA ALA A 176 39.72 -7.71 24.01
C ALA A 176 39.32 -6.42 23.27
N ARG A 177 40.29 -5.83 22.56
CA ARG A 177 40.14 -4.54 21.86
C ARG A 177 41.17 -4.32 20.76
N LEU A 178 40.89 -3.37 19.88
CA LEU A 178 41.78 -2.79 18.88
C LEU A 178 41.68 -1.26 18.93
N ILE A 179 42.81 -0.53 18.97
CA ILE A 179 42.84 0.93 18.96
C ILE A 179 43.61 1.43 17.73
N ILE A 180 42.95 2.23 16.90
CA ILE A 180 43.53 2.89 15.73
C ILE A 180 43.70 4.40 15.98
N LYS A 181 44.74 5.00 15.40
CA LYS A 181 45.01 6.44 15.42
C LYS A 181 45.34 6.96 14.02
N VAL A 182 44.94 8.18 13.71
CA VAL A 182 45.28 8.82 12.43
C VAL A 182 46.76 9.23 12.40
N THR A 183 47.42 8.98 11.27
CA THR A 183 48.80 9.39 10.97
C THR A 183 48.82 10.76 10.26
N PRO A 184 49.99 11.43 10.16
CA PRO A 184 50.12 12.67 9.37
C PRO A 184 49.77 12.50 7.88
N GLU A 185 49.79 11.26 7.36
CA GLU A 185 49.41 10.90 5.98
C GLU A 185 47.89 10.65 5.82
N CYS A 186 47.08 11.03 6.82
CA CYS A 186 45.62 10.80 6.85
C CYS A 186 45.18 9.32 6.84
N LYS A 187 46.07 8.36 7.12
CA LYS A 187 45.76 6.92 7.28
C LYS A 187 45.53 6.57 8.75
N TYR A 188 44.86 5.46 9.03
CA TYR A 188 44.63 4.94 10.37
C TYR A 188 45.59 3.79 10.71
N ARG A 189 46.51 4.00 11.65
CA ARG A 189 47.47 2.98 12.12
C ARG A 189 46.99 2.30 13.41
N VAL A 190 47.14 0.98 13.52
CA VAL A 190 46.91 0.22 14.76
C VAL A 190 47.97 0.57 15.80
N THR A 191 47.54 0.89 17.02
CA THR A 191 48.41 1.33 18.13
C THR A 191 48.31 0.51 19.41
N ASP A 192 47.24 -0.26 19.59
CA ASP A 192 47.07 -1.22 20.70
C ASP A 192 46.15 -2.34 20.20
N PHE A 193 46.50 -3.59 20.49
CA PHE A 193 45.69 -4.75 20.16
C PHE A 193 45.77 -5.76 21.31
N LYS A 194 44.60 -6.24 21.75
CA LYS A 194 44.47 -7.30 22.74
C LYS A 194 43.51 -8.37 22.23
N ALA A 195 44.04 -9.57 22.02
CA ALA A 195 43.30 -10.75 21.56
C ALA A 195 42.63 -11.55 22.70
N GLU A 196 42.99 -11.31 23.96
CA GLU A 196 42.56 -12.13 25.09
C GLU A 196 41.09 -11.88 25.48
N HIS A 197 40.32 -12.96 25.63
CA HIS A 197 38.94 -12.94 26.09
C HIS A 197 38.78 -13.63 27.45
N ASN A 198 37.98 -13.05 28.34
CA ASN A 198 37.63 -13.63 29.64
C ASN A 198 36.30 -14.43 29.61
N HIS A 199 35.88 -14.89 28.43
CA HIS A 199 34.71 -15.74 28.25
C HIS A 199 34.88 -16.73 27.12
N GLN A 200 34.08 -17.79 27.14
CA GLN A 200 33.94 -18.70 26.02
C GLN A 200 33.48 -17.96 24.75
N LEU A 201 34.15 -18.28 23.64
CA LEU A 201 33.85 -17.80 22.30
C LEU A 201 32.80 -18.71 21.63
N ALA A 202 32.09 -18.20 20.62
CA ALA A 202 31.09 -19.01 19.92
C ALA A 202 31.75 -20.08 19.03
N PRO A 203 31.36 -21.36 19.12
CA PRO A 203 31.92 -22.41 18.27
C PRO A 203 31.58 -22.18 16.79
N PRO A 204 32.39 -22.68 15.84
CA PRO A 204 32.22 -22.46 14.39
C PRO A 204 30.80 -22.70 13.86
N SER A 205 30.14 -23.75 14.37
CA SER A 205 28.74 -24.09 14.04
C SER A 205 27.71 -23.00 14.38
N THR A 206 28.08 -21.98 15.15
CA THR A 206 27.23 -20.87 15.60
C THR A 206 27.81 -19.47 15.33
N MET A 207 28.99 -19.35 14.72
CA MET A 207 29.62 -18.04 14.44
C MET A 207 28.74 -17.14 13.56
N HIS A 208 28.04 -17.71 12.56
CA HIS A 208 27.04 -17.00 11.74
C HIS A 208 25.84 -16.44 12.54
N MET A 209 25.65 -16.86 13.80
CA MET A 209 24.60 -16.34 14.68
C MET A 209 25.06 -15.12 15.50
N LEU A 210 26.35 -14.78 15.47
CA LEU A 210 26.91 -13.61 16.15
C LEU A 210 26.36 -12.32 15.56
N ARG A 211 26.09 -11.34 16.43
CA ARG A 211 25.41 -10.08 16.05
C ARG A 211 26.16 -9.32 14.95
N SER A 212 27.48 -9.30 14.97
CA SER A 212 28.29 -8.58 13.96
C SER A 212 28.58 -9.39 12.69
N GLN A 213 28.26 -10.69 12.67
CA GLN A 213 28.45 -11.57 11.51
C GLN A 213 27.18 -11.71 10.66
N ARG A 214 26.00 -11.73 11.29
CA ARG A 214 24.71 -11.67 10.56
C ARG A 214 24.64 -10.49 9.58
N ILE A 215 25.21 -9.36 9.99
CA ILE A 215 25.28 -8.12 9.19
C ILE A 215 26.11 -8.33 7.91
N LEU A 216 27.22 -9.08 7.96
CA LEU A 216 28.07 -9.34 6.80
C LEU A 216 27.43 -10.33 5.83
N THR A 217 26.84 -11.43 6.35
CA THR A 217 26.18 -12.44 5.52
C THR A 217 24.96 -11.87 4.77
N GLU A 218 24.23 -10.92 5.37
CA GLU A 218 23.11 -10.22 4.71
C GLU A 218 23.57 -9.23 3.61
N LEU A 219 24.76 -8.62 3.75
CA LEU A 219 25.31 -7.71 2.74
C LEU A 219 25.84 -8.45 1.51
N GLN A 220 26.60 -9.53 1.72
CA GLN A 220 27.14 -10.36 0.63
C GLN A 220 26.04 -11.00 -0.23
N SER A 221 24.88 -11.33 0.36
CA SER A 221 23.72 -11.81 -0.41
C SER A 221 23.05 -10.73 -1.26
N GLY A 222 23.17 -9.44 -0.91
CA GLY A 222 22.62 -8.35 -1.71
C GLY A 222 23.52 -7.93 -2.88
N GLU A 223 24.83 -8.06 -2.72
CA GLU A 223 25.80 -7.79 -3.81
C GLU A 223 25.71 -8.83 -4.93
N ALA A 224 25.41 -10.09 -4.58
CA ALA A 224 25.16 -11.16 -5.55
C ALA A 224 23.90 -10.93 -6.42
N GLU A 225 22.88 -10.24 -5.89
CA GLU A 225 21.66 -9.90 -6.65
C GLU A 225 21.85 -8.68 -7.58
N LEU A 226 22.92 -7.90 -7.42
CA LEU A 226 23.22 -6.72 -8.24
C LEU A 226 24.20 -7.00 -9.39
N SER A 227 24.80 -8.19 -9.44
CA SER A 227 25.80 -8.57 -10.46
C SER A 227 25.25 -9.41 -11.61
N ASP A 228 23.96 -9.81 -11.58
CA ASP A 228 23.36 -10.73 -12.56
C ASP A 228 22.53 -10.02 -13.66
N ASP A 229 22.60 -8.69 -13.73
CA ASP A 229 21.87 -7.86 -14.72
C ASP A 229 22.67 -7.65 -16.03
N SER A 230 23.67 -8.51 -16.30
CA SER A 230 24.40 -8.54 -17.57
C SER A 230 23.82 -9.59 -18.52
N VAL A 231 23.11 -9.10 -19.54
CA VAL A 231 22.43 -9.83 -20.62
C VAL A 231 23.15 -11.11 -21.12
N VAL A 232 22.72 -12.28 -20.63
CA VAL A 232 22.70 -13.56 -21.39
C VAL A 232 21.48 -14.39 -20.98
N THR A 233 20.70 -14.87 -21.95
CA THR A 233 19.54 -15.74 -21.72
C THR A 233 19.91 -17.14 -21.19
N PRO A 234 19.24 -17.66 -20.14
CA PRO A 234 19.23 -19.09 -19.82
C PRO A 234 17.86 -19.74 -20.07
N THR A 235 17.87 -20.90 -20.73
CA THR A 235 16.71 -21.75 -20.97
C THR A 235 16.38 -22.64 -19.76
N THR A 236 15.08 -22.65 -19.38
CA THR A 236 14.33 -23.75 -18.73
C THR A 236 14.78 -24.33 -17.37
N LYS A 237 13.80 -24.41 -16.44
CA LYS A 237 13.68 -25.26 -15.22
C LYS A 237 14.43 -24.84 -13.93
N ALA A 238 13.80 -23.97 -13.12
CA ALA A 238 14.06 -23.87 -11.67
C ALA A 238 12.93 -23.19 -10.83
N THR A 239 11.65 -23.43 -11.12
CA THR A 239 10.52 -22.65 -10.53
C THR A 239 10.11 -23.02 -9.09
N GLY A 240 10.93 -23.76 -8.33
CA GLY A 240 10.53 -24.36 -7.04
C GLY A 240 11.09 -23.73 -5.75
N ASP A 241 12.30 -23.19 -5.74
CA ASP A 241 13.02 -22.87 -4.49
C ASP A 241 12.92 -21.39 -4.02
N LEU A 242 12.41 -20.48 -4.87
CA LEU A 242 12.27 -19.06 -4.54
C LEU A 242 11.22 -18.80 -3.45
N VAL A 243 10.09 -19.53 -3.47
CA VAL A 243 8.99 -19.34 -2.51
C VAL A 243 9.39 -19.78 -1.09
N VAL A 244 10.14 -20.86 -0.95
CA VAL A 244 10.54 -21.42 0.36
C VAL A 244 11.54 -20.51 1.09
N ARG A 245 12.41 -19.80 0.37
CA ARG A 245 13.31 -18.78 0.97
C ARG A 245 12.52 -17.59 1.55
N GLN A 246 11.47 -17.12 0.88
CA GLN A 246 10.66 -15.99 1.36
C GLN A 246 9.90 -16.28 2.66
N VAL A 247 9.39 -17.50 2.85
CA VAL A 247 8.64 -17.86 4.08
C VAL A 247 9.55 -17.94 5.32
N SER A 248 10.82 -18.32 5.15
CA SER A 248 11.81 -18.31 6.24
C SER A 248 12.28 -16.89 6.60
N PHE A 249 12.42 -16.02 5.59
CA PHE A 249 12.83 -14.63 5.72
C PHE A 249 11.89 -13.81 6.64
N LEU A 250 10.57 -13.98 6.48
CA LEU A 250 9.56 -13.26 7.28
C LEU A 250 9.61 -13.58 8.78
N ARG A 251 10.03 -14.80 9.19
CA ARG A 251 10.13 -15.16 10.61
C ARG A 251 11.35 -14.55 11.32
N ASN A 252 12.43 -14.25 10.58
CA ASN A 252 13.68 -13.74 11.17
C ASN A 252 13.69 -12.21 11.35
N ILE A 253 12.95 -11.46 10.52
CA ILE A 253 12.82 -10.00 10.66
C ILE A 253 12.26 -9.62 12.05
N SER A 254 11.40 -10.46 12.63
CA SER A 254 10.79 -10.27 13.95
C SER A 254 11.80 -10.14 15.11
N LEU A 255 13.01 -10.68 14.97
CA LEU A 255 14.02 -10.79 16.04
C LEU A 255 15.09 -9.69 16.00
N LEU A 256 15.02 -8.76 15.04
CA LEU A 256 15.96 -7.66 14.89
C LEU A 256 15.53 -6.44 15.74
N PRO A 257 16.46 -5.75 16.45
CA PRO A 257 16.18 -4.48 17.11
C PRO A 257 15.59 -3.45 16.13
N ALA A 258 14.74 -2.54 16.62
CA ALA A 258 14.04 -1.54 15.80
C ALA A 258 15.02 -0.72 14.94
N ASP A 259 16.10 -0.24 15.56
CA ASP A 259 17.19 0.50 14.93
C ASP A 259 17.78 -0.22 13.70
N TYR A 260 17.88 -1.56 13.75
CA TYR A 260 18.39 -2.36 12.64
C TYR A 260 17.34 -2.60 11.53
N LYS A 261 16.05 -2.62 11.87
CA LYS A 261 14.98 -2.61 10.85
C LYS A 261 14.97 -1.29 10.07
N ASN A 262 15.14 -0.18 10.77
CA ASN A 262 15.24 1.14 10.17
C ASN A 262 16.50 1.24 9.29
N TYR A 263 17.65 0.74 9.76
CA TYR A 263 18.90 0.67 8.99
C TYR A 263 18.81 -0.22 7.74
N LEU A 264 18.12 -1.37 7.80
CA LEU A 264 17.91 -2.21 6.62
C LEU A 264 16.95 -1.58 5.61
N ARG A 265 15.96 -0.79 6.06
CA ARG A 265 15.11 -0.01 5.14
C ARG A 265 15.85 1.16 4.53
N SER A 266 16.66 1.89 5.30
CA SER A 266 17.44 3.01 4.79
C SER A 266 18.49 2.61 3.75
N LYS A 267 19.03 1.39 3.82
CA LYS A 267 19.86 0.80 2.75
C LYS A 267 19.08 0.33 1.51
N ARG A 268 17.76 0.08 1.59
CA ARG A 268 16.92 -0.32 0.45
C ARG A 268 16.32 0.85 -0.31
N MET A 269 16.05 1.96 0.37
CA MET A 269 15.68 3.21 -0.27
C MET A 269 16.92 3.85 -0.89
N LYS A 270 16.83 4.39 -2.11
CA LYS A 270 17.92 5.23 -2.62
C LYS A 270 17.90 6.56 -1.88
N ALA A 271 19.06 6.99 -1.41
CA ALA A 271 19.21 8.32 -0.79
C ALA A 271 18.80 9.41 -1.80
N MET A 272 18.25 10.52 -1.28
CA MET A 272 18.10 11.74 -2.08
C MET A 272 19.48 12.23 -2.51
N GLN A 273 19.60 12.86 -3.68
CA GLN A 273 20.86 13.45 -4.11
C GLN A 273 21.18 14.68 -3.23
N PRO A 274 22.47 14.99 -3.00
CA PRO A 274 22.87 16.20 -2.30
C PRO A 274 22.28 17.44 -2.99
N GLY A 275 21.43 18.18 -2.26
CA GLY A 275 20.72 19.35 -2.77
C GLY A 275 19.22 19.15 -3.00
N ASP A 276 18.74 17.93 -3.27
CA ASP A 276 17.31 17.64 -3.52
C ASP A 276 16.42 18.14 -2.38
N GLY A 277 16.75 17.79 -1.13
CA GLY A 277 15.95 18.17 0.04
C GLY A 277 15.83 19.68 0.21
N GLY A 278 16.90 20.43 -0.09
CA GLY A 278 16.88 21.90 -0.09
C GLY A 278 16.07 22.47 -1.26
N ALA A 279 16.13 21.85 -2.43
CA ALA A 279 15.34 22.24 -3.59
C ALA A 279 13.83 22.01 -3.40
N ILE A 280 13.44 20.87 -2.80
CA ILE A 280 12.06 20.57 -2.39
C ILE A 280 11.58 21.59 -1.36
N LEU A 281 12.36 21.83 -0.30
CA LEU A 281 11.96 22.76 0.76
C LEU A 281 11.79 24.18 0.22
N LYS A 282 12.71 24.63 -0.64
CA LYS A 282 12.59 25.92 -1.34
C LYS A 282 11.33 25.99 -2.20
N TYR A 283 11.03 24.93 -2.97
CA TYR A 283 9.80 24.85 -3.77
C TYR A 283 8.55 24.96 -2.88
N LEU A 284 8.45 24.18 -1.81
CA LEU A 284 7.30 24.20 -0.89
C LEU A 284 7.14 25.56 -0.19
N GLN A 285 8.26 26.21 0.16
CA GLN A 285 8.28 27.58 0.71
C GLN A 285 7.80 28.60 -0.33
N THR A 286 8.27 28.53 -1.58
CA THR A 286 7.78 29.39 -2.67
C THR A 286 6.27 29.23 -2.87
N MET A 287 5.77 27.99 -2.96
CA MET A 287 4.33 27.73 -3.10
C MET A 287 3.49 28.30 -1.94
N GLN A 288 4.03 28.31 -0.72
CA GLN A 288 3.37 28.93 0.45
C GLN A 288 3.47 30.46 0.47
N MET A 289 4.56 31.04 -0.04
CA MET A 289 4.69 32.49 -0.20
C MET A 289 3.72 33.03 -1.26
N ASP A 290 3.59 32.31 -2.38
CA ASP A 290 2.67 32.67 -3.47
C ASP A 290 1.20 32.45 -3.08
N ASN A 291 0.94 31.43 -2.24
CA ASN A 291 -0.40 31.07 -1.77
C ASN A 291 -0.40 30.79 -0.25
N PRO A 292 -0.78 31.75 0.62
CA PRO A 292 -0.77 31.55 2.08
C PRO A 292 -1.64 30.38 2.59
N SER A 293 -2.65 29.97 1.82
CA SER A 293 -3.50 28.81 2.12
C SER A 293 -2.91 27.47 1.65
N PHE A 294 -1.74 27.46 1.00
CA PHE A 294 -0.99 26.24 0.69
C PHE A 294 -0.40 25.66 1.99
N PHE A 295 -0.71 24.40 2.25
CA PHE A 295 -0.23 23.69 3.42
C PHE A 295 0.84 22.69 2.99
N TYR A 296 1.97 22.69 3.67
CA TYR A 296 2.95 21.59 3.60
C TYR A 296 3.48 21.25 4.98
N THR A 297 4.03 20.04 5.11
CA THR A 297 4.79 19.63 6.28
C THR A 297 5.86 18.62 5.88
N THR A 298 6.97 18.63 6.62
CA THR A 298 8.16 17.82 6.36
C THR A 298 8.57 17.08 7.62
N GLN A 299 9.04 15.85 7.46
CA GLN A 299 9.68 15.07 8.52
C GLN A 299 11.16 14.91 8.21
N ILE A 300 11.99 14.99 9.25
CA ILE A 300 13.44 14.87 9.17
C ILE A 300 13.86 13.72 10.11
N ASP A 301 14.89 12.95 9.75
CA ASP A 301 15.46 11.89 10.60
C ASP A 301 16.55 12.40 11.56
N GLU A 302 17.14 11.49 12.34
CA GLU A 302 18.21 11.76 13.30
C GLU A 302 19.53 12.22 12.64
N ASP A 303 19.67 12.08 11.32
CA ASP A 303 20.84 12.49 10.51
C ASP A 303 20.59 13.82 9.76
N ASP A 304 19.56 14.59 10.17
CA ASP A 304 19.09 15.83 9.55
C ASP A 304 18.64 15.68 8.07
N ARG A 305 18.19 14.48 7.66
CA ARG A 305 17.76 14.20 6.27
C ARG A 305 16.25 14.20 6.13
N LEU A 306 15.77 14.76 5.02
CA LEU A 306 14.34 14.78 4.67
C LEU A 306 13.83 13.35 4.41
N THR A 307 12.92 12.89 5.27
CA THR A 307 12.29 11.56 5.19
C THR A 307 10.98 11.63 4.43
N ASN A 308 9.95 12.17 5.06
CA ASN A 308 8.60 12.29 4.50
C ASN A 308 8.27 13.77 4.23
N PHE A 309 7.48 14.07 3.20
CA PHE A 309 6.89 15.38 3.02
C PHE A 309 5.50 15.31 2.37
N PHE A 310 4.60 16.17 2.83
CA PHE A 310 3.19 16.25 2.40
C PHE A 310 2.88 17.67 1.97
N TRP A 311 2.04 17.83 0.94
CA TRP A 311 1.53 19.12 0.49
C TRP A 311 0.07 19.02 0.02
N ALA A 312 -0.67 20.10 0.26
CA ALA A 312 -2.02 20.33 -0.26
C ALA A 312 -2.20 21.82 -0.54
N ASP A 313 -2.51 22.16 -1.78
CA ASP A 313 -2.80 23.53 -2.20
C ASP A 313 -4.22 23.97 -1.79
N PRO A 314 -4.55 25.27 -1.87
CA PRO A 314 -5.82 25.80 -1.38
C PRO A 314 -7.04 25.10 -2.00
N LYS A 315 -7.06 24.89 -3.32
CA LYS A 315 -8.20 24.28 -4.01
C LYS A 315 -8.37 22.81 -3.60
N SER A 316 -7.28 22.06 -3.45
CA SER A 316 -7.34 20.68 -2.96
C SER A 316 -7.91 20.56 -1.53
N ARG A 317 -7.67 21.56 -0.68
CA ARG A 317 -8.25 21.64 0.67
C ARG A 317 -9.74 22.01 0.64
N ASP A 318 -10.13 22.92 -0.24
CA ASP A 318 -11.54 23.28 -0.45
C ASP A 318 -12.34 22.13 -1.07
N ASP A 319 -11.78 21.42 -2.05
CA ASP A 319 -12.40 20.24 -2.65
C ASP A 319 -12.63 19.13 -1.60
N PHE A 320 -11.75 18.99 -0.60
CA PHE A 320 -11.98 18.10 0.56
C PHE A 320 -13.08 18.60 1.52
N ASN A 321 -13.30 19.92 1.59
CA ASN A 321 -14.44 20.46 2.34
C ASN A 321 -15.77 20.04 1.71
N TYR A 322 -15.88 20.07 0.37
CA TYR A 322 -17.09 19.67 -0.37
C TYR A 322 -17.26 18.15 -0.56
N PHE A 323 -16.18 17.42 -0.83
CA PHE A 323 -16.22 16.01 -1.28
C PHE A 323 -15.38 15.04 -0.44
N GLY A 324 -14.85 15.47 0.70
CA GLY A 324 -14.05 14.65 1.61
C GLY A 324 -14.84 13.65 2.46
N ASP A 325 -16.04 13.25 2.05
CA ASP A 325 -16.83 12.18 2.69
C ASP A 325 -16.29 10.77 2.35
N VAL A 326 -15.80 10.60 1.11
CA VAL A 326 -15.16 9.38 0.62
C VAL A 326 -13.79 9.72 0.03
N LEU A 327 -12.79 8.94 0.41
CA LEU A 327 -11.41 9.11 -0.01
C LEU A 327 -10.82 7.78 -0.51
N CYS A 328 -9.93 7.82 -1.49
CA CYS A 328 -9.08 6.69 -1.87
C CYS A 328 -7.61 7.11 -1.73
N LEU A 329 -6.80 6.34 -1.01
CA LEU A 329 -5.36 6.57 -0.97
C LEU A 329 -4.68 5.66 -2.00
N ASP A 330 -4.00 6.27 -2.98
CA ASP A 330 -3.18 5.53 -3.93
C ASP A 330 -1.68 5.71 -3.64
N THR A 331 -0.99 4.61 -3.36
CA THR A 331 0.47 4.55 -3.17
C THR A 331 1.17 3.74 -4.27
N THR A 332 0.48 3.43 -5.38
CA THR A 332 1.02 2.56 -6.45
C THR A 332 2.08 3.21 -7.31
N TYR A 333 2.18 4.54 -7.32
CA TYR A 333 3.24 5.26 -8.02
C TYR A 333 4.48 5.37 -7.14
N LYS A 334 5.62 4.89 -7.64
CA LYS A 334 6.94 5.10 -7.04
C LYS A 334 7.78 5.90 -8.00
N ILE A 335 8.50 6.92 -7.52
CA ILE A 335 9.38 7.72 -8.38
C ILE A 335 10.60 6.87 -8.71
N ASN A 336 10.63 6.40 -9.96
CA ASN A 336 11.78 5.70 -10.55
C ASN A 336 13.00 6.61 -10.44
N GLY A 337 14.10 6.08 -9.91
CA GLY A 337 15.28 6.86 -9.52
C GLY A 337 15.52 6.86 -8.01
N TYR A 338 14.47 7.09 -7.20
CA TYR A 338 14.56 7.16 -5.73
C TYR A 338 13.91 5.97 -5.00
N GLY A 339 12.97 5.28 -5.64
CA GLY A 339 12.24 4.14 -5.06
C GLY A 339 11.18 4.54 -4.01
N ARG A 340 11.03 5.85 -3.76
CA ARG A 340 10.13 6.45 -2.77
C ARG A 340 8.66 6.36 -3.22
N PRO A 341 7.73 5.90 -2.35
CA PRO A 341 6.29 5.93 -2.65
C PRO A 341 5.77 7.36 -2.75
N LEU A 342 4.98 7.63 -3.79
CA LEU A 342 4.10 8.79 -3.87
C LEU A 342 2.72 8.35 -3.38
N ALA A 343 2.25 8.95 -2.29
CA ALA A 343 0.92 8.76 -1.75
C ALA A 343 0.01 9.90 -2.25
N LEU A 344 -1.10 9.55 -2.91
CA LEU A 344 -2.08 10.49 -3.43
C LEU A 344 -3.42 10.30 -2.72
N PHE A 345 -3.96 11.38 -2.15
CA PHE A 345 -5.30 11.39 -1.58
C PHE A 345 -6.29 11.77 -2.67
N LEU A 346 -7.05 10.78 -3.16
CA LEU A 346 -7.99 10.93 -4.27
C LEU A 346 -9.44 10.98 -3.77
N GLY A 347 -10.28 11.72 -4.48
CA GLY A 347 -11.72 11.80 -4.29
C GLY A 347 -12.47 11.89 -5.62
N VAL A 348 -13.77 12.17 -5.55
CA VAL A 348 -14.62 12.38 -6.75
C VAL A 348 -15.52 13.60 -6.58
N ASN A 349 -15.50 14.50 -7.55
CA ASN A 349 -16.33 15.71 -7.57
C ASN A 349 -17.79 15.43 -8.02
N HIS A 350 -18.60 16.49 -8.06
CA HIS A 350 -19.99 16.48 -8.52
C HIS A 350 -20.20 16.06 -9.98
N HIS A 351 -19.13 16.04 -10.80
CA HIS A 351 -19.13 15.57 -12.21
C HIS A 351 -18.64 14.13 -12.40
N LYS A 352 -18.44 13.37 -11.32
CA LYS A 352 -17.86 12.00 -11.35
C LYS A 352 -16.39 11.94 -11.81
N GLN A 353 -15.66 13.05 -11.80
CA GLN A 353 -14.24 13.12 -12.15
C GLN A 353 -13.34 12.92 -10.91
N THR A 354 -12.17 12.32 -11.11
CA THR A 354 -11.16 12.15 -10.05
C THR A 354 -10.55 13.51 -9.67
N ILE A 355 -10.51 13.80 -8.37
CA ILE A 355 -9.90 14.99 -7.77
C ILE A 355 -8.81 14.60 -6.77
N ILE A 356 -7.89 15.50 -6.48
CA ILE A 356 -6.78 15.29 -5.53
C ILE A 356 -6.95 16.24 -4.34
N PHE A 357 -6.99 15.68 -3.13
CA PHE A 357 -7.05 16.42 -1.87
C PHE A 357 -5.65 16.76 -1.31
N GLY A 358 -4.62 16.08 -1.78
CA GLY A 358 -3.23 16.32 -1.40
C GLY A 358 -2.33 15.17 -1.84
N ALA A 359 -1.03 15.37 -1.70
CA ALA A 359 -0.02 14.40 -2.05
C ALA A 359 1.11 14.37 -1.00
N ALA A 360 1.77 13.21 -0.88
CA ALA A 360 2.97 13.08 -0.08
C ALA A 360 4.00 12.19 -0.76
N MET A 361 5.27 12.48 -0.51
CA MET A 361 6.36 11.59 -0.82
C MET A 361 6.85 10.95 0.48
N LEU A 362 6.82 9.63 0.51
CA LEU A 362 7.21 8.86 1.69
C LEU A 362 8.64 8.35 1.58
N TYR A 363 9.25 8.17 2.73
CA TYR A 363 10.52 7.49 2.90
C TYR A 363 10.35 5.98 2.72
N ASP A 364 9.38 5.38 3.41
CA ASP A 364 9.10 3.96 3.36
C ASP A 364 7.61 3.66 3.56
N GLU A 365 7.21 2.42 3.25
CA GLU A 365 5.84 1.92 3.40
C GLU A 365 5.62 1.40 4.84
N SER A 366 6.02 2.19 5.84
CA SER A 366 5.95 1.80 7.25
C SER A 366 4.78 2.39 8.00
N PHE A 367 4.45 1.76 9.14
CA PHE A 367 3.44 2.24 10.06
C PHE A 367 3.72 3.68 10.51
N GLU A 368 4.96 4.03 10.85
CA GLU A 368 5.30 5.40 11.32
C GLU A 368 5.17 6.43 10.19
N SER A 369 5.68 6.13 8.98
CA SER A 369 5.54 7.02 7.81
C SER A 369 4.08 7.22 7.40
N TYR A 370 3.26 6.17 7.43
CA TYR A 370 1.83 6.29 7.17
C TYR A 370 1.07 6.99 8.30
N LYS A 371 1.44 6.77 9.56
CA LYS A 371 0.80 7.45 10.70
C LYS A 371 1.05 8.95 10.64
N TRP A 372 2.31 9.34 10.44
CA TRP A 372 2.70 10.73 10.20
C TRP A 372 1.93 11.34 9.02
N LEU A 373 1.75 10.58 7.92
CA LEU A 373 0.99 11.02 6.75
C LEU A 373 -0.48 11.32 7.08
N PHE A 374 -1.17 10.43 7.80
CA PHE A 374 -2.58 10.61 8.16
C PHE A 374 -2.80 11.71 9.20
N GLU A 375 -1.88 11.87 10.15
CA GLU A 375 -1.87 12.99 11.10
C GLU A 375 -1.63 14.32 10.35
N SER A 376 -0.66 14.36 9.43
CA SER A 376 -0.36 15.53 8.59
C SER A 376 -1.53 15.96 7.70
N PHE A 377 -2.18 15.01 7.02
CA PHE A 377 -3.37 15.28 6.23
C PHE A 377 -4.52 15.80 7.10
N LYS A 378 -4.74 15.22 8.28
CA LYS A 378 -5.78 15.68 9.21
C LYS A 378 -5.53 17.11 9.69
N ILE A 379 -4.29 17.50 9.94
CA ILE A 379 -3.93 18.89 10.27
C ILE A 379 -4.22 19.82 9.08
N ALA A 380 -3.81 19.43 7.87
CA ALA A 380 -4.07 20.18 6.64
C ALA A 380 -5.57 20.42 6.39
N MET A 381 -6.41 19.45 6.76
CA MET A 381 -7.86 19.49 6.63
C MET A 381 -8.59 19.98 7.90
N HIS A 382 -7.93 20.81 8.72
CA HIS A 382 -8.51 21.45 9.90
C HIS A 382 -9.14 20.46 10.92
N GLY A 383 -8.55 19.27 11.06
CA GLY A 383 -9.03 18.19 11.94
C GLY A 383 -10.11 17.30 11.34
N LYS A 384 -10.67 17.63 10.16
CA LYS A 384 -11.66 16.82 9.45
C LYS A 384 -11.02 15.54 8.91
N GLN A 385 -11.76 14.44 8.95
CA GLN A 385 -11.37 13.12 8.42
C GLN A 385 -12.53 12.55 7.59
N PRO A 386 -12.27 11.67 6.60
CA PRO A 386 -13.32 11.12 5.76
C PRO A 386 -14.19 10.10 6.51
N THR A 387 -15.43 9.91 6.06
CA THR A 387 -16.33 8.87 6.59
C THR A 387 -15.90 7.48 6.13
N VAL A 388 -15.48 7.38 4.87
CA VAL A 388 -15.02 6.13 4.25
C VAL A 388 -13.67 6.36 3.56
N ALA A 389 -12.73 5.46 3.78
CA ALA A 389 -11.42 5.47 3.13
C ALA A 389 -11.12 4.12 2.46
N LEU A 390 -10.85 4.17 1.15
CA LEU A 390 -10.39 3.04 0.36
C LEU A 390 -8.85 3.03 0.33
N ILE A 391 -8.24 1.88 0.59
CA ILE A 391 -6.78 1.70 0.66
C ILE A 391 -6.31 0.43 -0.06
N ASP A 392 -5.03 0.34 -0.38
CA ASP A 392 -4.41 -0.90 -0.85
C ASP A 392 -4.32 -1.96 0.29
N GLN A 393 -4.17 -3.23 -0.07
CA GLN A 393 -4.06 -4.39 0.82
C GLN A 393 -2.73 -4.38 1.59
N SER A 394 -2.60 -3.49 2.58
CA SER A 394 -1.35 -3.21 3.29
C SER A 394 -1.56 -3.10 4.81
N ILE A 395 -1.01 -4.05 5.56
CA ILE A 395 -1.12 -4.11 7.03
C ILE A 395 -0.55 -2.85 7.71
N PRO A 396 0.65 -2.32 7.36
CA PRO A 396 1.15 -1.07 7.93
C PRO A 396 0.23 0.12 7.67
N LEU A 397 -0.39 0.17 6.49
CA LEU A 397 -1.25 1.26 6.05
C LEU A 397 -2.58 1.28 6.82
N SER A 398 -3.28 0.14 6.86
CA SER A 398 -4.54 0.01 7.61
C SER A 398 -4.33 0.24 9.12
N SER A 399 -3.26 -0.31 9.69
CA SER A 399 -2.92 -0.12 11.11
C SER A 399 -2.66 1.36 11.44
N ALA A 400 -1.91 2.06 10.58
CA ALA A 400 -1.63 3.49 10.75
C ALA A 400 -2.88 4.36 10.62
N MET A 401 -3.75 4.05 9.65
CA MET A 401 -5.03 4.75 9.49
C MET A 401 -5.95 4.50 10.69
N ALA A 402 -5.97 3.29 11.25
CA ALA A 402 -6.79 2.97 12.43
C ALA A 402 -6.33 3.73 13.68
N ALA A 403 -5.01 3.99 13.79
CA ALA A 403 -4.45 4.81 14.87
C ALA A 403 -4.75 6.31 14.71
N ALA A 404 -4.71 6.84 13.48
CA ALA A 404 -4.91 8.28 13.23
C ALA A 404 -6.40 8.69 13.09
N TRP A 405 -7.21 7.86 12.42
CA TRP A 405 -8.59 8.14 12.03
C TRP A 405 -9.55 7.02 12.52
N PRO A 406 -9.76 6.86 13.84
CA PRO A 406 -10.50 5.72 14.40
C PRO A 406 -11.99 5.66 14.01
N ASN A 407 -12.60 6.79 13.63
CA ASN A 407 -14.00 6.86 13.22
C ASN A 407 -14.21 6.73 11.69
N THR A 408 -13.15 6.46 10.91
CA THR A 408 -13.22 6.30 9.46
C THR A 408 -13.39 4.83 9.10
N THR A 409 -14.42 4.51 8.32
CA THR A 409 -14.64 3.14 7.82
C THR A 409 -13.60 2.82 6.75
N GLN A 410 -12.72 1.86 7.03
CA GLN A 410 -11.69 1.41 6.09
C GLN A 410 -12.23 0.30 5.20
N ARG A 411 -11.91 0.35 3.91
CA ARG A 411 -12.10 -0.75 2.95
C ARG A 411 -10.90 -0.92 2.04
N ILE A 412 -10.69 -2.14 1.57
CA ILE A 412 -9.67 -2.45 0.58
C ILE A 412 -10.24 -2.09 -0.79
N CYS A 413 -9.50 -1.28 -1.55
CA CYS A 413 -9.97 -0.78 -2.83
C CYS A 413 -9.99 -1.90 -3.89
N ALA A 414 -11.17 -2.22 -4.42
CA ALA A 414 -11.32 -3.20 -5.50
C ALA A 414 -10.46 -2.86 -6.76
N TRP A 415 -10.21 -1.57 -7.01
CA TRP A 415 -9.28 -1.14 -8.06
C TRP A 415 -7.83 -1.55 -7.75
N HIS A 416 -7.35 -1.40 -6.50
CA HIS A 416 -6.02 -1.88 -6.10
C HIS A 416 -5.91 -3.41 -6.18
N ILE A 417 -6.96 -4.17 -5.83
CA ILE A 417 -7.01 -5.62 -6.05
C ILE A 417 -6.80 -5.97 -7.53
N TYR A 418 -7.47 -5.25 -8.44
CA TYR A 418 -7.26 -5.42 -9.88
C TYR A 418 -5.84 -5.01 -10.33
N GLN A 419 -5.28 -3.91 -9.85
CA GLN A 419 -3.90 -3.52 -10.17
C GLN A 419 -2.86 -4.52 -9.66
N ASN A 420 -3.08 -5.12 -8.49
CA ASN A 420 -2.20 -6.13 -7.93
C ASN A 420 -2.34 -7.48 -8.66
N SER A 421 -3.53 -7.82 -9.18
CA SER A 421 -3.69 -9.02 -10.00
C SER A 421 -2.87 -8.96 -11.30
N LEU A 422 -2.72 -7.78 -11.92
CA LEU A 422 -1.85 -7.58 -13.10
C LEU A 422 -0.37 -7.92 -12.82
N LYS A 423 0.07 -7.81 -11.55
CA LYS A 423 1.42 -8.18 -11.11
C LYS A 423 1.51 -9.68 -10.82
N HIS A 424 0.60 -10.21 -10.00
CA HIS A 424 0.64 -11.61 -9.53
C HIS A 424 0.21 -12.64 -10.58
N LEU A 425 -0.70 -12.27 -11.48
CA LEU A 425 -1.28 -13.14 -12.51
C LEU A 425 -0.86 -12.72 -13.92
N ASN A 426 0.27 -12.01 -14.05
CA ASN A 426 0.76 -11.47 -15.32
C ASN A 426 0.79 -12.53 -16.45
N HIS A 427 1.25 -13.74 -16.14
CA HIS A 427 1.27 -14.88 -17.04
C HIS A 427 -0.14 -15.30 -17.55
N VAL A 428 -1.19 -15.16 -16.73
CA VAL A 428 -2.58 -15.45 -17.11
C VAL A 428 -3.15 -14.32 -17.98
N PHE A 429 -2.87 -13.06 -17.60
CA PHE A 429 -3.26 -11.88 -18.39
C PHE A 429 -2.64 -11.87 -19.80
N GLN A 430 -1.40 -12.36 -19.94
CA GLN A 430 -0.74 -12.55 -21.24
C GLN A 430 -1.22 -13.82 -21.96
N GLY A 431 -1.43 -14.92 -21.22
CA GLY A 431 -1.81 -16.21 -21.76
C GLY A 431 -3.27 -16.32 -22.23
N SER A 432 -4.18 -15.44 -21.76
CA SER A 432 -5.59 -15.49 -22.12
C SER A 432 -6.21 -14.14 -22.48
N LYS A 433 -6.77 -14.06 -23.69
CA LYS A 433 -7.52 -12.91 -24.19
C LYS A 433 -8.83 -12.63 -23.43
N THR A 434 -9.39 -13.61 -22.73
CA THR A 434 -10.67 -13.47 -22.00
C THR A 434 -10.49 -13.20 -20.51
N PHE A 435 -9.35 -13.57 -19.92
CA PHE A 435 -9.13 -13.49 -18.47
C PHE A 435 -9.35 -12.07 -17.92
N ALA A 436 -8.81 -11.05 -18.58
CA ALA A 436 -8.97 -9.66 -18.12
C ALA A 436 -10.43 -9.21 -18.03
N LYS A 437 -11.27 -9.64 -18.99
CA LYS A 437 -12.71 -9.34 -19.01
C LYS A 437 -13.46 -10.08 -17.92
N ASP A 438 -13.18 -11.38 -17.76
CA ASP A 438 -13.86 -12.22 -16.77
C ASP A 438 -13.46 -11.83 -15.33
N PHE A 439 -12.18 -11.55 -15.09
CA PHE A 439 -11.68 -11.08 -13.79
C PHE A 439 -12.20 -9.68 -13.47
N SER A 440 -12.19 -8.74 -14.42
CA SER A 440 -12.83 -7.42 -14.26
C SER A 440 -14.31 -7.55 -13.91
N LYS A 441 -15.05 -8.43 -14.60
CA LYS A 441 -16.45 -8.72 -14.27
C LYS A 441 -16.60 -9.29 -12.86
N CYS A 442 -15.72 -10.19 -12.41
CA CYS A 442 -15.74 -10.72 -11.04
C CYS A 442 -15.51 -9.62 -9.98
N VAL A 443 -14.58 -8.70 -10.23
CA VAL A 443 -14.22 -7.65 -9.25
C VAL A 443 -15.24 -6.51 -9.20
N PHE A 444 -15.81 -6.10 -10.35
CA PHE A 444 -16.63 -4.88 -10.45
C PHE A 444 -18.09 -5.12 -10.87
N GLY A 445 -18.43 -6.31 -11.40
CA GLY A 445 -19.68 -6.54 -12.14
C GLY A 445 -20.81 -7.24 -11.38
N TYR A 446 -20.58 -7.68 -10.14
CA TYR A 446 -21.56 -8.43 -9.35
C TYR A 446 -22.10 -7.62 -8.19
N GLU A 447 -23.42 -7.58 -8.08
CA GLU A 447 -24.16 -6.79 -7.06
C GLU A 447 -24.51 -7.63 -5.81
N ASP A 448 -24.31 -8.94 -5.89
CA ASP A 448 -24.84 -9.95 -4.98
C ASP A 448 -23.76 -10.96 -4.59
N GLY A 449 -23.80 -11.41 -3.34
CA GLY A 449 -22.80 -12.31 -2.76
C GLY A 449 -22.76 -13.68 -3.43
N ASP A 450 -23.91 -14.30 -3.69
CA ASP A 450 -23.97 -15.66 -4.23
C ASP A 450 -23.61 -15.69 -5.72
N GLU A 451 -24.05 -14.68 -6.48
CA GLU A 451 -23.62 -14.51 -7.88
C GLU A 451 -22.11 -14.26 -7.99
N PHE A 452 -21.55 -13.42 -7.11
CA PHE A 452 -20.11 -13.18 -7.02
C PHE A 452 -19.37 -14.48 -6.66
N LEU A 453 -19.83 -15.22 -5.64
CA LEU A 453 -19.22 -16.49 -5.21
C LEU A 453 -19.24 -17.54 -6.33
N PHE A 454 -20.35 -17.65 -7.06
CA PHE A 454 -20.46 -18.54 -8.22
C PHE A 454 -19.50 -18.12 -9.35
N ALA A 455 -19.53 -16.85 -9.75
CA ALA A 455 -18.69 -16.33 -10.83
C ALA A 455 -17.20 -16.44 -10.51
N TRP A 456 -16.80 -16.16 -9.26
CA TRP A 456 -15.43 -16.31 -8.79
C TRP A 456 -14.96 -17.77 -8.89
N ARG A 457 -15.76 -18.74 -8.43
CA ARG A 457 -15.46 -20.18 -8.56
C ARG A 457 -15.34 -20.60 -10.02
N SER A 458 -16.30 -20.21 -10.87
CA SER A 458 -16.26 -20.51 -12.31
C SER A 458 -15.04 -19.89 -13.01
N MET A 459 -14.60 -18.71 -12.60
CA MET A 459 -13.38 -18.07 -13.09
C MET A 459 -12.14 -18.87 -12.65
N LEU A 460 -12.03 -19.24 -11.37
CA LEU A 460 -10.90 -20.05 -10.88
C LEU A 460 -10.81 -21.42 -11.59
N GLU A 461 -11.95 -22.01 -11.96
CA GLU A 461 -12.03 -23.26 -12.72
C GLU A 461 -11.57 -23.07 -14.17
N LYS A 462 -12.12 -22.06 -14.86
CA LYS A 462 -11.86 -21.78 -16.27
C LYS A 462 -10.38 -21.52 -16.59
N TYR A 463 -9.63 -21.01 -15.62
CA TYR A 463 -8.23 -20.59 -15.79
C TYR A 463 -7.21 -21.42 -14.98
N ASP A 464 -7.66 -22.54 -14.37
CA ASP A 464 -6.84 -23.43 -13.51
C ASP A 464 -6.14 -22.70 -12.35
N LEU A 465 -6.87 -21.80 -11.69
CA LEU A 465 -6.38 -20.95 -10.61
C LEU A 465 -6.81 -21.40 -9.21
N ARG A 466 -7.48 -22.56 -9.08
CA ARG A 466 -7.99 -23.11 -7.80
C ARG A 466 -6.93 -23.22 -6.70
N HIS A 467 -5.67 -23.45 -7.07
CA HIS A 467 -4.55 -23.63 -6.13
C HIS A 467 -3.64 -22.38 -6.00
N ASN A 468 -4.07 -21.23 -6.52
CA ASN A 468 -3.30 -20.00 -6.43
C ASN A 468 -3.38 -19.37 -5.02
N GLU A 469 -2.29 -19.44 -4.26
CA GLU A 469 -2.23 -18.93 -2.89
C GLU A 469 -2.57 -17.43 -2.74
N TRP A 470 -2.28 -16.62 -3.76
CA TRP A 470 -2.56 -15.17 -3.71
C TRP A 470 -4.07 -14.92 -3.87
N LEU A 471 -4.72 -15.57 -4.84
CA LEU A 471 -6.16 -15.49 -5.01
C LEU A 471 -6.93 -16.08 -3.81
N SER A 472 -6.38 -17.10 -3.14
CA SER A 472 -6.94 -17.60 -1.88
C SER A 472 -6.97 -16.50 -0.82
N LYS A 473 -5.84 -15.83 -0.57
CA LYS A 473 -5.73 -14.74 0.43
C LYS A 473 -6.62 -13.54 0.09
N VAL A 474 -6.70 -13.16 -1.18
CA VAL A 474 -7.62 -12.11 -1.65
C VAL A 474 -9.08 -12.52 -1.41
N PHE A 475 -9.43 -13.78 -1.64
CA PHE A 475 -10.79 -14.27 -1.40
C PHE A 475 -11.15 -14.38 0.09
N ASP A 476 -10.20 -14.71 0.96
CA ASP A 476 -10.41 -14.70 2.42
C ASP A 476 -10.87 -13.32 2.90
N GLU A 477 -10.36 -12.24 2.29
CA GLU A 477 -10.72 -10.84 2.58
C GLU A 477 -11.89 -10.27 1.73
N LYS A 478 -12.65 -11.10 1.00
CA LYS A 478 -13.75 -10.67 0.09
C LYS A 478 -14.72 -9.66 0.69
N GLU A 479 -15.02 -9.76 1.99
CA GLU A 479 -15.95 -8.88 2.71
C GLU A 479 -15.41 -7.46 2.95
N GLN A 480 -14.13 -7.22 2.65
CA GLN A 480 -13.46 -5.93 2.79
C GLN A 480 -13.19 -5.21 1.45
N TRP A 481 -13.43 -5.85 0.30
CA TRP A 481 -13.17 -5.26 -1.02
C TRP A 481 -14.22 -5.55 -2.10
N ALA A 482 -14.94 -6.66 -2.03
CA ALA A 482 -15.83 -7.07 -3.12
C ALA A 482 -17.12 -6.25 -3.06
N LEU A 483 -17.45 -5.58 -4.17
CA LEU A 483 -18.58 -4.64 -4.24
C LEU A 483 -19.91 -5.25 -3.81
N ALA A 484 -20.11 -6.56 -3.99
CA ALA A 484 -21.28 -7.30 -3.53
C ALA A 484 -21.53 -7.18 -2.01
N TYR A 485 -20.49 -7.05 -1.18
CA TYR A 485 -20.59 -6.90 0.26
C TYR A 485 -20.63 -5.42 0.69
N ASP A 486 -19.90 -4.54 0.00
CA ASP A 486 -19.77 -3.12 0.36
C ASP A 486 -20.95 -2.21 -0.04
N ARG A 487 -22.00 -2.71 -0.71
CA ARG A 487 -23.12 -1.86 -1.18
C ARG A 487 -23.87 -1.12 -0.07
N HIS A 488 -23.73 -1.55 1.19
CA HIS A 488 -24.32 -0.86 2.34
C HIS A 488 -23.52 0.37 2.80
N ILE A 489 -22.36 0.63 2.20
CA ILE A 489 -21.41 1.68 2.55
C ILE A 489 -21.42 2.73 1.44
N PHE A 490 -21.55 3.99 1.81
CA PHE A 490 -21.47 5.08 0.86
C PHE A 490 -20.03 5.27 0.37
N CYS A 491 -19.79 4.92 -0.90
CA CYS A 491 -18.49 4.99 -1.56
C CYS A 491 -18.46 5.99 -2.73
N ALA A 492 -19.54 6.77 -2.94
CA ALA A 492 -19.71 7.72 -4.04
C ALA A 492 -19.51 7.14 -5.47
N ASP A 493 -19.34 5.82 -5.58
CA ASP A 493 -18.91 5.12 -6.78
C ASP A 493 -17.52 5.62 -7.30
N ILE A 494 -16.62 5.95 -6.38
CA ILE A 494 -15.21 6.35 -6.65
C ILE A 494 -14.44 5.31 -7.48
N ILE A 495 -14.74 4.03 -7.30
CA ILE A 495 -14.08 2.92 -8.00
C ILE A 495 -14.33 2.97 -9.51
N SER A 496 -15.46 3.52 -9.97
CA SER A 496 -15.72 3.71 -11.39
C SER A 496 -14.87 4.85 -11.97
N ALA A 497 -14.71 5.96 -11.25
CA ALA A 497 -13.83 7.05 -11.67
C ALA A 497 -12.35 6.58 -11.80
N LEU A 498 -11.86 5.83 -10.82
CA LEU A 498 -10.50 5.27 -10.82
C LEU A 498 -10.24 4.24 -11.95
N GLN A 499 -11.28 3.57 -12.45
CA GLN A 499 -11.18 2.67 -13.61
C GLN A 499 -11.04 3.43 -14.93
N VAL A 500 -11.74 4.56 -15.09
CA VAL A 500 -11.67 5.39 -16.31
C VAL A 500 -10.37 6.22 -16.31
N GLU A 501 -10.04 6.84 -15.17
CA GLU A 501 -8.92 7.77 -15.00
C GLU A 501 -8.12 7.49 -13.72
N SER A 502 -7.11 6.62 -13.84
CA SER A 502 -6.08 6.47 -12.81
C SER A 502 -5.05 7.59 -12.94
N PHE A 503 -5.00 8.51 -11.97
CA PHE A 503 -4.01 9.60 -11.94
C PHE A 503 -2.57 9.07 -11.92
N SER A 504 -2.30 7.98 -11.19
CA SER A 504 -1.00 7.28 -11.23
C SER A 504 -0.64 6.75 -12.62
N SER A 505 -1.63 6.48 -13.48
CA SER A 505 -1.40 6.11 -14.89
C SER A 505 -1.21 7.32 -15.80
N ILE A 506 -1.73 8.49 -15.42
CA ILE A 506 -1.47 9.78 -16.07
C ILE A 506 -0.05 10.25 -15.75
N LEU A 507 0.34 10.24 -14.47
CA LEU A 507 1.71 10.49 -14.02
C LEU A 507 2.73 9.59 -14.74
N LYS A 508 2.44 8.29 -14.95
CA LYS A 508 3.31 7.39 -15.74
C LYS A 508 3.51 7.80 -17.21
N LYS A 509 2.60 8.58 -17.82
CA LYS A 509 2.78 9.11 -19.19
C LYS A 509 3.69 10.33 -19.20
N PHE A 510 3.59 11.17 -18.18
CA PHE A 510 4.36 12.40 -18.04
C PHE A 510 5.75 12.19 -17.42
N LEU A 511 5.94 11.10 -16.68
CA LEU A 511 7.15 10.86 -15.91
C LEU A 511 7.97 9.68 -16.47
N SER A 512 9.08 9.99 -17.14
CA SER A 512 10.05 8.97 -17.58
C SER A 512 10.93 8.48 -16.41
N PRO A 513 11.56 7.29 -16.51
CA PRO A 513 12.33 6.70 -15.40
C PRO A 513 13.63 7.42 -14.98
N GLN A 514 13.89 8.61 -15.53
CA GLN A 514 15.16 9.34 -15.47
C GLN A 514 14.98 10.79 -14.99
N LEU A 515 13.78 11.19 -14.55
CA LEU A 515 13.50 12.57 -14.19
C LEU A 515 14.04 12.96 -12.82
N GLU A 516 14.68 14.14 -12.79
CA GLU A 516 15.01 14.85 -11.55
C GLU A 516 13.76 15.28 -10.79
N LEU A 517 13.90 15.43 -9.47
CA LEU A 517 12.78 15.64 -8.56
C LEU A 517 12.06 16.99 -8.76
N LEU A 518 12.77 18.02 -9.25
CA LEU A 518 12.15 19.29 -9.66
C LEU A 518 11.32 19.16 -10.94
N SER A 519 11.67 18.25 -11.84
CA SER A 519 10.85 17.96 -13.02
C SER A 519 9.55 17.24 -12.62
N PHE A 520 9.57 16.40 -11.57
CA PHE A 520 8.36 15.77 -11.05
C PHE A 520 7.29 16.80 -10.66
N PHE A 521 7.63 17.85 -9.89
CA PHE A 521 6.65 18.85 -9.45
C PHE A 521 5.97 19.57 -10.63
N LYS A 522 6.72 19.99 -11.66
CA LYS A 522 6.15 20.62 -12.86
C LYS A 522 5.15 19.74 -13.61
N HIS A 523 5.42 18.44 -13.68
CA HIS A 523 4.50 17.48 -14.31
C HIS A 523 3.30 17.13 -13.41
N TYR A 524 3.50 17.14 -12.09
CA TYR A 524 2.42 16.99 -11.11
C TYR A 524 1.45 18.19 -11.18
N GLU A 525 1.95 19.43 -11.11
CA GLU A 525 1.18 20.66 -11.26
C GLU A 525 0.38 20.65 -12.55
N ARG A 526 1.04 20.41 -13.69
CA ARG A 526 0.38 20.30 -14.99
C ARG A 526 -0.74 19.28 -15.00
N ALA A 527 -0.53 18.09 -14.43
CA ALA A 527 -1.57 17.06 -14.37
C ALA A 527 -2.74 17.47 -13.45
N VAL A 528 -2.46 18.15 -12.33
CA VAL A 528 -3.50 18.72 -11.46
C VAL A 528 -4.30 19.80 -12.20
N ASP A 529 -3.65 20.68 -12.96
CA ASP A 529 -4.29 21.74 -13.73
C ASP A 529 -5.10 21.20 -14.91
N GLU A 530 -4.62 20.16 -15.62
CA GLU A 530 -5.39 19.47 -16.66
C GLU A 530 -6.71 18.89 -16.08
N HIS A 531 -6.68 18.28 -14.88
CA HIS A 531 -7.88 17.81 -14.18
C HIS A 531 -8.80 18.96 -13.72
N ARG A 532 -8.24 20.07 -13.21
CA ARG A 532 -9.02 21.26 -12.80
C ARG A 532 -9.68 21.96 -13.97
N TYR A 533 -9.03 21.99 -15.12
CA TYR A 533 -9.57 22.52 -16.36
C TYR A 533 -10.68 21.62 -16.92
N ALA A 534 -10.54 20.29 -16.81
CA ALA A 534 -11.62 19.34 -17.15
C ALA A 534 -12.86 19.50 -16.23
N GLU A 535 -12.68 19.81 -14.94
CA GLU A 535 -13.80 20.20 -14.06
C GLU A 535 -14.44 21.52 -14.51
N LEU A 536 -13.63 22.56 -14.77
CA LEU A 536 -14.14 23.86 -15.22
C LEU A 536 -14.92 23.76 -16.54
N GLN A 537 -14.47 22.92 -17.48
CA GLN A 537 -15.21 22.62 -18.70
C GLN A 537 -16.54 21.92 -18.41
N ALA A 538 -16.58 20.99 -17.47
CA ALA A 538 -17.81 20.30 -17.07
C ALA A 538 -18.80 21.24 -16.37
N ASP A 539 -18.32 22.14 -15.50
CA ASP A 539 -19.14 23.21 -14.89
C ASP A 539 -19.69 24.17 -15.95
N PHE A 540 -18.84 24.63 -16.88
CA PHE A 540 -19.28 25.49 -17.98
C PHE A 540 -20.35 24.80 -18.83
N GLN A 541 -20.10 23.56 -19.28
CA GLN A 541 -21.08 22.79 -20.04
C GLN A 541 -22.37 22.56 -19.24
N ALA A 542 -22.30 22.29 -17.93
CA ALA A 542 -23.48 22.14 -17.08
C ALA A 542 -24.32 23.43 -16.94
N SER A 543 -23.68 24.60 -17.00
CA SER A 543 -24.36 25.90 -16.96
C SER A 543 -24.99 26.29 -18.29
N GLN A 544 -24.37 25.93 -19.42
CA GLN A 544 -24.81 26.32 -20.76
C GLN A 544 -25.73 25.29 -21.44
N SER A 545 -25.66 24.01 -21.04
CA SER A 545 -26.44 22.94 -21.66
C SER A 545 -27.70 22.60 -20.86
N TYR A 546 -28.82 22.61 -21.58
CA TYR A 546 -30.10 22.10 -21.12
C TYR A 546 -30.41 20.85 -21.96
N PRO A 547 -30.38 19.63 -21.38
CA PRO A 547 -30.75 18.44 -22.13
C PRO A 547 -32.20 18.55 -22.62
N ARG A 548 -32.56 17.84 -23.69
CA ARG A 548 -33.97 17.68 -24.06
C ARG A 548 -34.65 16.75 -23.05
N ILE A 549 -35.20 17.33 -22.00
CA ILE A 549 -35.80 16.57 -20.89
C ILE A 549 -37.19 16.06 -21.30
N PRO A 550 -37.47 14.75 -21.18
CA PRO A 550 -38.82 14.20 -21.33
C PRO A 550 -39.86 14.88 -20.41
N PRO A 551 -41.17 14.82 -20.71
CA PRO A 551 -42.17 15.64 -20.01
C PRO A 551 -42.36 15.33 -18.51
N ALA A 552 -41.85 14.21 -18.00
CA ALA A 552 -41.99 13.76 -16.61
C ALA A 552 -41.38 14.75 -15.59
N LYS A 553 -42.15 15.07 -14.55
CA LYS A 553 -41.75 16.01 -13.48
C LYS A 553 -40.43 15.62 -12.80
N MET A 554 -40.30 14.34 -12.43
CA MET A 554 -39.10 13.84 -11.75
C MET A 554 -37.82 13.98 -12.59
N LEU A 555 -37.89 13.73 -13.91
CA LEU A 555 -36.77 13.96 -14.82
C LEU A 555 -36.44 15.45 -14.93
N LYS A 556 -37.45 16.33 -14.97
CA LYS A 556 -37.22 17.79 -14.95
C LYS A 556 -36.52 18.23 -13.67
N GLN A 557 -37.00 17.81 -12.50
CA GLN A 557 -36.36 18.10 -11.23
C GLN A 557 -34.90 17.62 -11.22
N ALA A 558 -34.65 16.35 -11.54
CA ALA A 558 -33.32 15.77 -11.57
C ALA A 558 -32.37 16.49 -12.56
N ALA A 559 -32.85 16.88 -13.74
CA ALA A 559 -32.04 17.58 -14.75
C ALA A 559 -31.65 19.01 -14.35
N HIS A 560 -32.48 19.70 -13.58
CA HIS A 560 -32.15 21.03 -13.06
C HIS A 560 -31.23 20.95 -11.83
N THR A 561 -31.40 19.92 -10.99
CA THR A 561 -30.63 19.74 -9.76
C THR A 561 -29.23 19.16 -10.02
N TYR A 562 -29.12 18.07 -10.77
CA TYR A 562 -27.88 17.31 -10.94
C TYR A 562 -26.97 17.86 -12.04
N THR A 563 -25.67 17.57 -11.93
CA THR A 563 -24.72 17.74 -13.04
C THR A 563 -25.13 16.86 -14.24
N PRO A 564 -24.77 17.20 -15.50
CA PRO A 564 -25.16 16.41 -16.67
C PRO A 564 -24.77 14.93 -16.59
N VAL A 565 -23.59 14.63 -16.05
CA VAL A 565 -23.09 13.26 -15.88
C VAL A 565 -23.93 12.48 -14.86
N VAL A 566 -24.29 13.10 -13.73
CA VAL A 566 -25.13 12.44 -12.72
C VAL A 566 -26.58 12.34 -13.19
N PHE A 567 -27.10 13.35 -13.90
CA PHE A 567 -28.41 13.26 -14.55
C PHE A 567 -28.47 12.12 -15.56
N GLU A 568 -27.42 11.87 -16.33
CA GLU A 568 -27.38 10.74 -17.28
C GLU A 568 -27.44 9.37 -16.56
N ILE A 569 -26.75 9.23 -15.41
CA ILE A 569 -26.85 8.03 -14.57
C ILE A 569 -28.28 7.88 -14.04
N PHE A 570 -28.89 8.97 -13.56
CA PHE A 570 -30.28 8.97 -13.10
C PHE A 570 -31.26 8.65 -14.23
N ARG A 571 -31.05 9.17 -15.44
CA ARG A 571 -31.89 8.94 -16.62
C ARG A 571 -31.92 7.47 -17.00
N LYS A 572 -30.79 6.76 -16.94
CA LYS A 572 -30.75 5.30 -17.19
C LYS A 572 -31.55 4.51 -16.17
N GLU A 573 -31.48 4.88 -14.88
CA GLU A 573 -32.35 4.29 -13.85
C GLU A 573 -33.83 4.66 -14.08
N PHE A 574 -34.09 5.85 -14.62
CA PHE A 574 -35.43 6.30 -14.99
C PHE A 574 -35.99 5.50 -16.18
N GLU A 575 -35.16 5.19 -17.19
CA GLU A 575 -35.55 4.35 -18.33
C GLU A 575 -35.84 2.91 -17.85
N LEU A 576 -34.96 2.33 -17.03
CA LEU A 576 -35.10 0.96 -16.50
C LEU A 576 -36.33 0.72 -15.61
N PHE A 577 -36.88 1.73 -14.91
CA PHE A 577 -38.10 1.51 -14.12
C PHE A 577 -39.37 1.44 -14.99
N MET A 578 -39.38 2.07 -16.17
CA MET A 578 -40.54 1.99 -17.06
C MET A 578 -40.81 0.53 -17.44
N ASP A 579 -39.74 -0.20 -17.78
CA ASP A 579 -39.75 -1.63 -18.11
C ASP A 579 -39.64 -2.57 -16.89
N SER A 580 -39.84 -2.04 -15.68
CA SER A 580 -39.88 -2.84 -14.44
C SER A 580 -41.31 -3.16 -14.01
N VAL A 581 -41.54 -4.39 -13.55
CA VAL A 581 -42.81 -4.87 -12.98
C VAL A 581 -42.76 -4.76 -11.46
N LEU A 582 -43.89 -4.42 -10.82
CA LEU A 582 -44.01 -4.26 -9.36
C LEU A 582 -45.16 -5.12 -8.82
N PHE A 583 -44.90 -5.81 -7.71
CA PHE A 583 -45.85 -6.59 -6.94
C PHE A 583 -45.88 -6.07 -5.50
N SER A 584 -47.06 -5.95 -4.90
CA SER A 584 -47.20 -5.62 -3.47
C SER A 584 -47.04 -6.89 -2.62
N CYS A 585 -46.19 -6.85 -1.59
CA CYS A 585 -45.93 -7.98 -0.69
C CYS A 585 -46.66 -7.86 0.65
N GLY A 586 -47.15 -6.67 1.00
CA GLY A 586 -47.92 -6.43 2.22
C GLY A 586 -47.68 -5.04 2.81
N GLU A 587 -48.48 -4.71 3.83
CA GLU A 587 -48.36 -3.46 4.58
C GLU A 587 -48.35 -3.76 6.09
N ALA A 588 -47.47 -3.08 6.83
CA ALA A 588 -47.28 -3.19 8.26
C ALA A 588 -47.17 -1.78 8.87
N GLY A 589 -48.30 -1.26 9.37
CA GLY A 589 -48.39 0.13 9.85
C GLY A 589 -48.22 1.13 8.72
N THR A 590 -47.27 2.07 8.86
CA THR A 590 -46.93 3.06 7.81
C THR A 590 -45.98 2.50 6.74
N THR A 591 -45.36 1.34 7.00
CA THR A 591 -44.41 0.68 6.11
C THR A 591 -45.11 -0.31 5.18
N SER A 592 -44.67 -0.35 3.92
CA SER A 592 -45.18 -1.25 2.89
C SER A 592 -44.03 -1.86 2.12
N GLU A 593 -44.15 -3.14 1.76
CA GLU A 593 -43.12 -3.88 1.04
C GLU A 593 -43.55 -4.19 -0.39
N TYR A 594 -42.62 -3.95 -1.33
CA TYR A 594 -42.81 -4.15 -2.75
C TYR A 594 -41.70 -5.03 -3.31
N LYS A 595 -42.06 -5.90 -4.23
CA LYS A 595 -41.13 -6.69 -5.04
C LYS A 595 -41.10 -6.12 -6.44
N VAL A 596 -39.92 -5.71 -6.91
CA VAL A 596 -39.73 -5.09 -8.24
C VAL A 596 -38.75 -5.93 -9.05
N ALA A 597 -39.08 -6.21 -10.30
CA ALA A 597 -38.23 -6.95 -11.24
C ALA A 597 -38.09 -6.17 -12.55
N SER A 598 -36.88 -6.07 -13.10
CA SER A 598 -36.61 -5.38 -14.37
C SER A 598 -36.66 -6.35 -15.55
N SER A 599 -37.12 -5.89 -16.72
CA SER A 599 -37.13 -6.74 -17.93
C SER A 599 -35.72 -7.09 -18.43
N GLU A 600 -34.71 -6.23 -18.22
CA GLU A 600 -33.31 -6.50 -18.61
C GLU A 600 -32.55 -7.38 -17.62
N LYS A 601 -32.92 -7.31 -16.33
CA LYS A 601 -32.36 -8.12 -15.25
C LYS A 601 -33.53 -8.77 -14.51
N PRO A 602 -33.85 -10.06 -14.77
CA PRO A 602 -34.97 -10.76 -14.12
C PRO A 602 -34.75 -11.03 -12.62
N LYS A 603 -33.72 -10.41 -12.01
CA LYS A 603 -33.48 -10.45 -10.58
C LYS A 603 -34.48 -9.55 -9.86
N GLU A 604 -35.10 -10.13 -8.85
CA GLU A 604 -36.17 -9.50 -8.09
C GLU A 604 -35.57 -8.79 -6.87
N HIS A 605 -35.93 -7.52 -6.70
CA HIS A 605 -35.47 -6.69 -5.58
C HIS A 605 -36.65 -6.24 -4.73
N PHE A 606 -36.52 -6.43 -3.42
CA PHE A 606 -37.46 -5.90 -2.45
C PHE A 606 -37.16 -4.43 -2.14
N VAL A 607 -38.22 -3.65 -2.02
CA VAL A 607 -38.23 -2.21 -1.72
C VAL A 607 -39.21 -1.96 -0.59
N ARG A 608 -38.70 -1.44 0.52
CA ARG A 608 -39.49 -1.04 1.69
C ARG A 608 -39.77 0.45 1.60
N PHE A 609 -41.03 0.83 1.61
CA PHE A 609 -41.48 2.23 1.58
C PHE A 609 -42.17 2.59 2.90
N ASP A 610 -41.87 3.75 3.47
CA ASP A 610 -42.60 4.31 4.62
C ASP A 610 -43.38 5.56 4.19
N SER A 611 -44.69 5.52 4.41
CA SER A 611 -45.61 6.59 4.07
C SER A 611 -45.55 7.80 5.00
N SER A 612 -44.94 7.68 6.19
CA SER A 612 -44.83 8.78 7.15
C SER A 612 -43.82 9.86 6.74
N ASP A 613 -42.71 9.45 6.10
CA ASP A 613 -41.62 10.35 5.71
C ASP A 613 -41.24 10.23 4.22
N CYS A 614 -41.98 9.42 3.44
CA CYS A 614 -41.66 9.03 2.06
C CYS A 614 -40.26 8.39 1.93
N SER A 615 -39.80 7.62 2.93
CA SER A 615 -38.58 6.81 2.77
C SER A 615 -38.84 5.60 1.91
N CYS A 616 -37.80 5.22 1.19
CA CYS A 616 -37.74 4.15 0.22
C CYS A 616 -36.34 3.54 0.36
N VAL A 617 -36.27 2.26 0.69
CA VAL A 617 -35.03 1.51 0.92
C VAL A 617 -35.08 0.27 0.05
N CYS A 618 -34.06 0.06 -0.79
CA CYS A 618 -34.04 -1.05 -1.74
C CYS A 618 -32.93 -2.04 -1.41
N THR A 619 -33.25 -3.34 -1.50
CA THR A 619 -32.28 -4.43 -1.35
C THR A 619 -31.09 -4.37 -2.31
N CYS A 620 -31.21 -3.71 -3.47
CA CYS A 620 -30.06 -3.48 -4.34
C CYS A 620 -29.07 -2.42 -3.79
N ARG A 621 -29.44 -1.66 -2.75
CA ARG A 621 -28.59 -0.70 -2.02
C ARG A 621 -27.85 0.36 -2.88
N LYS A 622 -28.32 0.64 -4.10
CA LYS A 622 -27.63 1.56 -5.01
C LYS A 622 -27.61 3.00 -4.50
N PHE A 623 -28.67 3.45 -3.83
CA PHE A 623 -28.70 4.78 -3.23
C PHE A 623 -27.73 4.89 -2.06
N GLU A 624 -27.64 3.85 -1.24
CA GLU A 624 -26.73 3.75 -0.10
C GLU A 624 -25.26 3.75 -0.55
N PHE A 625 -24.93 3.04 -1.64
CA PHE A 625 -23.58 2.97 -2.21
C PHE A 625 -23.14 4.23 -2.98
N MET A 626 -24.04 4.76 -3.82
CA MET A 626 -23.73 5.78 -4.84
C MET A 626 -24.36 7.15 -4.57
N GLY A 627 -25.42 7.21 -3.77
CA GLY A 627 -26.20 8.43 -3.54
C GLY A 627 -27.18 8.80 -4.65
N ILE A 628 -27.51 7.86 -5.55
CA ILE A 628 -28.44 8.05 -6.66
C ILE A 628 -29.52 6.94 -6.58
N PRO A 629 -30.83 7.28 -6.58
CA PRO A 629 -31.91 6.28 -6.53
C PRO A 629 -31.85 5.27 -7.68
N CYS A 630 -32.19 4.01 -7.41
CA CYS A 630 -32.30 2.98 -8.44
C CYS A 630 -33.69 2.91 -9.07
N CYS A 631 -33.78 2.27 -10.23
CA CYS A 631 -35.03 1.96 -10.93
C CYS A 631 -36.09 1.36 -10.01
N HIS A 632 -35.73 0.44 -9.11
CA HIS A 632 -36.67 -0.19 -8.16
C HIS A 632 -37.32 0.83 -7.21
N MET A 633 -36.53 1.78 -6.69
CA MET A 633 -37.05 2.87 -5.84
C MET A 633 -37.95 3.80 -6.64
N LEU A 634 -37.55 4.14 -7.87
CA LEU A 634 -38.34 4.98 -8.77
C LEU A 634 -39.70 4.34 -9.11
N LYS A 635 -39.74 3.01 -9.32
CA LYS A 635 -41.00 2.29 -9.57
C LYS A 635 -41.97 2.39 -8.40
N VAL A 636 -41.48 2.26 -7.17
CA VAL A 636 -42.32 2.36 -5.96
C VAL A 636 -42.80 3.80 -5.73
N LEU A 637 -41.94 4.80 -5.95
CA LEU A 637 -42.34 6.21 -5.88
C LEU A 637 -43.42 6.54 -6.93
N ASP A 638 -43.25 6.08 -8.17
CA ASP A 638 -44.21 6.28 -9.25
C ASP A 638 -45.57 5.62 -8.96
N TYR A 639 -45.55 4.39 -8.43
CA TYR A 639 -46.73 3.63 -7.98
C TYR A 639 -47.44 4.32 -6.80
N ARG A 640 -46.68 4.91 -5.86
CA ARG A 640 -47.19 5.76 -4.77
C ARG A 640 -47.61 7.17 -5.23
N ASN A 641 -47.63 7.43 -6.55
CA ASN A 641 -47.96 8.72 -7.17
C ASN A 641 -47.03 9.89 -6.77
N ILE A 642 -45.82 9.59 -6.30
CA ILE A 642 -44.79 10.57 -5.94
C ILE A 642 -44.02 10.92 -7.23
N LYS A 643 -44.38 12.06 -7.85
CA LYS A 643 -43.85 12.48 -9.16
C LYS A 643 -42.60 13.37 -9.11
N GLU A 644 -42.08 13.63 -7.92
CA GLU A 644 -40.85 14.38 -7.64
C GLU A 644 -40.07 13.64 -6.55
N LEU A 645 -38.74 13.60 -6.64
CA LEU A 645 -37.87 12.99 -5.65
C LEU A 645 -37.96 13.76 -4.32
N PRO A 646 -38.19 13.07 -3.18
CA PRO A 646 -38.01 13.66 -1.85
C PRO A 646 -36.57 14.18 -1.68
N GLN A 647 -36.42 15.34 -1.03
CA GLN A 647 -35.13 16.06 -0.94
C GLN A 647 -33.97 15.22 -0.36
N LYS A 648 -34.26 14.27 0.54
CA LYS A 648 -33.27 13.34 1.10
C LYS A 648 -32.59 12.43 0.05
N TYR A 649 -33.18 12.27 -1.13
CA TYR A 649 -32.62 11.53 -2.26
C TYR A 649 -31.83 12.41 -3.25
N LEU A 650 -31.75 13.73 -3.02
CA LEU A 650 -31.03 14.70 -3.85
C LEU A 650 -29.76 15.18 -3.11
N LEU A 651 -28.77 14.29 -2.95
CA LEU A 651 -27.55 14.59 -2.16
C LEU A 651 -26.81 15.83 -2.68
N LYS A 652 -26.43 16.74 -1.76
CA LYS A 652 -25.74 18.02 -2.07
C LYS A 652 -24.52 17.84 -2.99
N ARG A 653 -23.70 16.81 -2.74
CA ARG A 653 -22.49 16.49 -3.52
C ARG A 653 -22.71 16.23 -5.01
N TRP A 654 -23.93 15.91 -5.44
CA TRP A 654 -24.27 15.60 -6.83
C TRP A 654 -24.99 16.76 -7.53
N ARG A 655 -25.30 17.83 -6.79
CA ARG A 655 -25.97 19.02 -7.31
C ARG A 655 -25.00 19.87 -8.13
N ARG A 656 -25.53 20.64 -9.07
CA ARG A 656 -24.79 21.73 -9.76
C ARG A 656 -24.26 22.76 -8.76
N THR A 657 -24.95 22.95 -7.64
CA THR A 657 -24.63 23.86 -6.53
C THR A 657 -23.77 23.23 -5.44
N ALA A 658 -23.11 22.09 -5.69
CA ALA A 658 -22.32 21.38 -4.66
C ALA A 658 -21.24 22.24 -3.98
N LYS A 659 -20.63 23.18 -4.72
CA LYS A 659 -19.62 24.14 -4.22
C LYS A 659 -20.20 25.50 -3.80
N SER A 660 -21.52 25.67 -3.80
CA SER A 660 -22.18 26.93 -3.47
C SER A 660 -22.49 27.03 -1.97
N THR A 661 -22.05 28.11 -1.33
CA THR A 661 -22.12 28.31 0.13
C THR A 661 -23.50 28.67 0.69
N ASN A 662 -24.50 28.91 -0.16
CA ASN A 662 -25.71 29.65 0.24
C ASN A 662 -26.96 28.79 0.54
N GLU A 663 -26.98 27.49 0.23
CA GLU A 663 -28.20 26.66 0.40
C GLU A 663 -28.52 26.28 1.87
N ASP A 664 -27.55 26.32 2.79
CA ASP A 664 -27.73 25.73 4.14
C ASP A 664 -28.48 26.64 5.13
N ASN A 665 -28.81 27.89 4.76
CA ASN A 665 -29.44 28.88 5.64
C ASN A 665 -30.95 29.09 5.44
N GLU A 666 -31.56 28.59 4.36
CA GLU A 666 -33.01 28.80 4.10
C GLU A 666 -33.90 27.72 4.74
N GLY A 667 -33.31 26.67 5.33
CA GLY A 667 -34.06 25.54 5.92
C GLY A 667 -34.62 25.74 7.33
N ASN A 668 -34.26 26.82 8.04
CA ASN A 668 -34.58 27.01 9.47
C ASN A 668 -35.38 28.30 9.80
N ALA A 669 -35.87 29.03 8.79
CA ALA A 669 -36.52 30.33 8.97
C ALA A 669 -38.07 30.29 9.04
N THR A 670 -38.67 29.20 9.53
CA THR A 670 -40.12 29.08 9.74
C THR A 670 -40.49 28.31 11.02
N ASN A 671 -40.30 28.95 12.19
CA ASN A 671 -41.23 28.86 13.34
C ASN A 671 -40.70 29.62 14.58
N ALA A 672 -40.99 30.92 14.67
CA ALA A 672 -41.01 31.65 15.94
C ALA A 672 -41.81 32.96 15.79
N ASN A 673 -43.09 32.94 16.15
CA ASN A 673 -43.88 34.16 16.31
C ASN A 673 -44.60 34.11 17.66
N GLY A 674 -44.38 35.13 18.51
CA GLY A 674 -45.20 35.38 19.70
C GLY A 674 -44.59 35.07 21.07
N SER A 675 -43.81 36.02 21.61
CA SER A 675 -44.24 36.80 22.79
C SER A 675 -43.18 37.84 23.18
N SER A 676 -43.62 39.05 23.50
CA SER A 676 -42.76 40.15 23.95
C SER A 676 -42.57 40.11 25.46
N LEU A 677 -41.43 40.63 25.93
CA LEU A 677 -41.31 41.34 27.21
C LEU A 677 -40.08 42.28 27.20
N ASN A 678 -40.08 43.25 28.11
CA ASN A 678 -39.47 44.58 27.91
C ASN A 678 -38.10 44.81 28.61
N VAL A 679 -37.18 45.51 27.91
CA VAL A 679 -36.39 46.69 28.39
C VAL A 679 -35.29 46.46 29.48
N PRO A 680 -34.23 47.31 29.65
CA PRO A 680 -33.63 48.37 28.82
C PRO A 680 -32.13 48.14 28.44
N ALA A 681 -31.61 49.01 27.57
CA ALA A 681 -30.16 49.28 27.44
C ALA A 681 -29.78 50.59 28.16
N PRO A 682 -28.52 50.77 28.64
CA PRO A 682 -27.93 52.07 28.96
C PRO A 682 -27.08 52.62 27.79
N ALA A 683 -26.95 53.95 27.73
CA ALA A 683 -26.45 54.67 26.55
C ALA A 683 -25.00 55.21 26.68
N ALA A 684 -24.52 55.68 25.52
CA ALA A 684 -23.23 56.28 25.18
C ALA A 684 -22.59 57.32 26.13
N ASN A 685 -21.26 57.46 26.01
CA ASN A 685 -20.56 58.70 25.61
C ASN A 685 -19.09 58.35 25.26
N HIS A 686 -18.60 58.52 24.03
CA HIS A 686 -18.16 59.76 23.34
C HIS A 686 -16.92 60.47 23.94
N HIS A 687 -15.78 60.36 23.23
CA HIS A 687 -14.80 61.42 22.85
C HIS A 687 -13.68 60.73 22.02
N GLY A 688 -13.15 61.26 20.91
CA GLY A 688 -13.45 62.51 20.18
C GLY A 688 -13.03 62.42 18.69
N LEU A 689 -13.39 63.44 17.90
CA LEU A 689 -13.11 63.54 16.45
C LEU A 689 -11.73 64.16 16.13
N GLN A 690 -11.19 63.83 14.94
CA GLN A 690 -10.74 64.74 13.85
C GLN A 690 -9.88 63.95 12.81
N SER A 691 -9.89 64.18 11.49
CA SER A 691 -10.80 64.94 10.59
C SER A 691 -10.46 64.70 9.09
N PHE A 692 -11.43 64.86 8.17
CA PHE A 692 -11.35 65.10 6.69
C PHE A 692 -10.39 64.24 5.81
N SER A 693 -10.76 63.58 4.69
CA SER A 693 -11.81 63.70 3.66
C SER A 693 -11.59 64.74 2.53
N ALA A 694 -11.34 64.25 1.30
CA ALA A 694 -11.67 64.89 0.02
C ALA A 694 -11.60 63.88 -1.17
N MET A 695 -12.71 63.74 -1.91
CA MET A 695 -12.92 63.80 -3.40
C MET A 695 -11.97 63.02 -4.36
N ILE A 696 -12.31 62.52 -5.56
CA ILE A 696 -13.33 62.78 -6.63
C ILE A 696 -13.61 61.40 -7.29
N GLN A 697 -14.83 60.87 -7.52
CA GLN A 697 -15.91 61.15 -8.51
C GLN A 697 -15.64 60.78 -10.01
N ASP A 698 -16.59 60.03 -10.60
CA ASP A 698 -16.95 59.79 -12.01
C ASP A 698 -15.92 59.38 -13.11
N ALA A 699 -16.14 58.20 -13.70
CA ALA A 699 -16.12 57.98 -15.17
C ALA A 699 -16.88 56.69 -15.56
N SER A 700 -17.57 56.71 -16.70
CA SER A 700 -18.49 55.67 -17.17
C SER A 700 -18.07 55.03 -18.52
N VAL A 701 -18.42 53.74 -18.69
CA VAL A 701 -18.78 53.04 -19.96
C VAL A 701 -17.85 53.14 -21.19
N SER A 702 -17.22 52.01 -21.57
CA SER A 702 -17.23 51.39 -22.92
C SER A 702 -16.52 50.01 -22.80
N SER A 703 -17.01 48.84 -23.26
CA SER A 703 -17.45 48.41 -24.61
C SER A 703 -16.31 48.33 -25.64
N MET A 704 -16.09 47.11 -26.17
CA MET A 704 -15.07 46.67 -27.15
C MET A 704 -13.61 46.75 -26.63
N HIS A 705 -12.75 45.74 -26.82
CA HIS A 705 -12.75 44.68 -27.83
C HIS A 705 -12.64 43.25 -27.27
#